data_AF-A0AAY5JZQ4-F1
#
_entry.id   AF-A0AAY5JZQ4-F1
#
_cell.length_a   1.000
_cell.length_b   1.000
_cell.length_c   1.000
_cell.angle_alpha   90.00
_cell.angle_beta   90.00
_cell.angle_gamma   90.00
#
_symmetry.space_group_name_H-M   'P 1'
#
loop_
_entity.id
_entity.type
_entity.pdbx_description
1 polymer ?
#
loop_
_entity_poly.entity_id
_entity_poly.type
_entity_poly.pdbx_seq_one_letter_code
_entity_poly.pdbx_strand_id
1 'polypeptide(L)'
;MESKRDLEPAAGGVVGPEEGTADWDDPRGATPSSSSSRVLPPRTARPSDALRTAPVVLVFVESLYSQLGQDIVAILESGRFRYRIEIAPGKGDMPTLTDKDRGRFTLVIYENILKYVNLDAWNRDLLDKYCVEYGVGIVGFFKANENSLLSAQLKGFPLFLHSNLGLRDCSVNPKSPLLLITKAREVERGPLPGEDWTVFQSNHSTYEPVLLARTRLPDLSPSGAGTGLGGPLHASVIQDLGLHDGIQRVLFGNNLNFWLHKLVFVDAVAFLTGKRLSLALDRYLLVDIDDIFVGKEGTRMKVSDVKVTVLLTQPPHTWPCPVYTCLKSQFPWGLCHPGTDEEDVGDDLLLSYSKEFWWFPHMWSHMQPHLFHNQSVLAEQMLLNRRFAQEHGIPTNMGYAVAPHHSGVYPIHVQLYDAWKKVWGIRVTSTEEYPHLKPARFRRGFYHSGISVLPRQTCGLFTHTIFYNEYPGGPKELDKLINGGELFLTVLLNPISIFMTHLSNYGNDRLGLYTFKNLVKFLQTWTNLRLQTLAPIQLAQRYFQIFPEERDPIWQDPCEDKRHKDIWSKEKTCDRFPKLLIIGPQKTGTTALYLFLGMHPDLTSNYPSKETFEEIQFFNGHNYHRGIDWYMEYFPLPSNTSSDFYFEKSANYFDSEVAARRAAALLPKAKVITILINPADRAYSWYQHQRAHDDAVALKYTFHDVITAGRDAPVKLRVLQNRCLVPGWYATHLERWLSHYHPSQILVLDGQMLRTEPAAVMDKIQKFLGLTNTLNYHKILAFDPKKGFWCQLLDGGKTKCLGKSKGRRYPDMDVDSRSFLREHYRDHNTELSKLLYKMSQPLPSWLREELLHSR
;
A
#
# COMPACT_ATOMS: atom_id res chain seq x y z
N MET A 1 -54.93 42.23 -20.17
CA MET A 1 -55.96 43.04 -19.48
C MET A 1 -55.59 43.09 -18.01
N GLU A 2 -55.82 44.24 -17.35
CA GLU A 2 -55.60 44.46 -15.91
C GLU A 2 -56.61 43.64 -15.06
N SER A 3 -56.65 43.57 -13.72
CA SER A 3 -56.13 44.36 -12.57
C SER A 3 -56.10 43.39 -11.37
N LYS A 4 -55.10 43.31 -10.47
CA LYS A 4 -54.57 44.25 -9.44
C LYS A 4 -55.49 44.48 -8.22
N ARG A 5 -54.86 44.58 -7.04
CA ARG A 5 -55.30 44.97 -5.67
C ARG A 5 -55.58 43.81 -4.69
N ASP A 6 -54.93 43.66 -3.53
CA ASP A 6 -54.36 44.55 -2.47
C ASP A 6 -55.35 44.86 -1.35
N LEU A 7 -54.99 44.55 -0.09
CA LEU A 7 -54.90 45.50 1.06
C LEU A 7 -54.52 44.83 2.40
N GLU A 8 -53.72 45.55 3.20
CA GLU A 8 -53.22 45.24 4.56
C GLU A 8 -54.20 45.82 5.65
N PRO A 9 -53.83 46.22 6.91
CA PRO A 9 -52.58 46.09 7.70
C PRO A 9 -52.74 45.83 9.24
N ALA A 10 -51.56 45.86 9.92
CA ALA A 10 -51.32 46.36 11.29
C ALA A 10 -51.76 45.50 12.52
N ALA A 11 -51.25 45.74 13.73
CA ALA A 11 -49.92 46.16 14.25
C ALA A 11 -49.99 46.15 15.81
N GLY A 12 -48.86 46.01 16.52
CA GLY A 12 -48.77 46.26 17.96
C GLY A 12 -48.21 45.09 18.78
N GLY A 13 -47.53 45.40 19.89
CA GLY A 13 -46.95 44.38 20.77
C GLY A 13 -46.53 44.94 22.14
N VAL A 14 -45.62 44.22 22.79
CA VAL A 14 -44.92 44.53 24.07
C VAL A 14 -45.68 44.16 25.36
N VAL A 15 -44.90 43.80 26.39
CA VAL A 15 -45.18 43.58 27.83
C VAL A 15 -45.58 42.15 28.25
N GLY A 16 -44.70 41.52 29.04
CA GLY A 16 -45.03 40.48 30.06
C GLY A 16 -44.92 41.09 31.46
N PRO A 17 -45.37 40.41 32.55
CA PRO A 17 -44.41 39.58 33.32
C PRO A 17 -45.00 38.38 34.14
N GLU A 18 -44.06 37.58 34.68
CA GLU A 18 -43.99 36.89 36.01
C GLU A 18 -45.10 35.98 36.62
N GLU A 19 -44.61 34.83 37.13
CA GLU A 19 -44.98 34.02 38.33
C GLU A 19 -46.49 33.79 38.68
N GLY A 20 -47.05 32.59 38.50
CA GLY A 20 -47.14 31.55 39.56
C GLY A 20 -48.59 31.06 39.79
N THR A 21 -48.96 30.06 40.62
CA THR A 21 -48.28 28.91 41.31
C THR A 21 -49.35 27.91 41.84
N ALA A 22 -48.95 26.68 42.22
CA ALA A 22 -49.66 25.68 43.09
C ALA A 22 -50.98 24.98 42.60
N ASP A 23 -51.35 23.74 42.99
CA ASP A 23 -50.65 22.53 43.50
C ASP A 23 -51.66 21.31 43.62
N TRP A 24 -51.18 20.07 43.90
CA TRP A 24 -51.92 18.83 44.38
C TRP A 24 -52.76 17.98 43.36
N ASP A 25 -52.80 16.62 43.35
CA ASP A 25 -51.99 15.54 44.00
C ASP A 25 -52.18 14.10 43.39
N ASP A 26 -51.19 13.18 43.58
CA ASP A 26 -51.04 11.67 43.51
C ASP A 26 -51.99 10.76 42.60
N PRO A 27 -51.76 9.42 42.37
CA PRO A 27 -50.61 8.55 42.68
C PRO A 27 -50.03 7.58 41.59
N ARG A 28 -48.68 7.43 41.67
CA ARG A 28 -47.84 6.17 41.68
C ARG A 28 -47.84 5.15 40.52
N GLY A 29 -46.61 4.83 40.04
CA GLY A 29 -46.36 3.70 39.11
C GLY A 29 -44.89 3.32 38.81
N ALA A 30 -43.93 3.63 39.70
CA ALA A 30 -42.51 3.22 39.75
C ALA A 30 -41.76 2.71 38.48
N THR A 31 -40.78 3.49 37.99
CA THR A 31 -39.66 3.03 37.16
C THR A 31 -38.34 3.00 37.96
N PRO A 32 -37.46 2.00 37.80
CA PRO A 32 -36.18 1.95 38.52
C PRO A 32 -35.11 2.88 37.89
N SER A 33 -34.30 3.48 38.76
CA SER A 33 -33.33 4.54 38.47
C SER A 33 -32.22 4.15 37.47
N SER A 34 -31.93 5.04 36.53
CA SER A 34 -30.72 5.00 35.69
C SER A 34 -29.47 5.26 36.52
N SER A 35 -28.58 4.27 36.65
CA SER A 35 -27.26 4.48 37.24
C SER A 35 -26.35 5.24 36.27
N SER A 36 -25.70 6.31 36.76
CA SER A 36 -24.87 7.21 35.96
C SER A 36 -23.71 6.49 35.29
N SER A 37 -23.68 6.47 33.96
CA SER A 37 -22.45 6.17 33.21
C SER A 37 -21.42 7.27 33.47
N ARG A 38 -20.25 6.92 34.03
CA ARG A 38 -19.10 7.83 34.06
C ARG A 38 -18.62 8.08 32.63
N VAL A 39 -19.10 9.18 32.04
CA VAL A 39 -18.51 9.72 30.81
C VAL A 39 -17.15 10.31 31.19
N LEU A 40 -16.08 9.60 30.88
CA LEU A 40 -14.75 10.20 30.86
C LEU A 40 -14.78 11.34 29.83
N PRO A 41 -14.27 12.54 30.15
CA PRO A 41 -14.30 13.66 29.22
C PRO A 41 -13.51 13.29 27.96
N PRO A 42 -14.07 13.44 26.75
CA PRO A 42 -13.27 13.33 25.55
C PRO A 42 -12.16 14.38 25.62
N ARG A 43 -10.96 14.05 25.10
CA ARG A 43 -9.81 14.96 25.05
C ARG A 43 -10.28 16.37 24.65
N THR A 44 -10.13 17.35 25.55
CA THR A 44 -9.84 18.71 25.10
C THR A 44 -8.57 18.60 24.29
N ALA A 45 -8.68 18.66 22.96
CA ALA A 45 -7.55 18.55 22.07
C ALA A 45 -6.64 19.77 22.32
N ARG A 46 -5.60 19.60 23.15
CA ARG A 46 -4.44 20.48 23.10
C ARG A 46 -3.95 20.47 21.64
N PRO A 47 -3.59 21.61 21.05
CA PRO A 47 -3.18 21.69 19.64
C PRO A 47 -1.82 21.01 19.43
N SER A 48 -1.80 19.68 19.40
CA SER A 48 -0.59 18.85 19.45
C SER A 48 -0.03 18.46 18.08
N ASP A 49 -0.67 18.86 16.98
CA ASP A 49 -0.20 18.51 15.62
C ASP A 49 1.15 19.17 15.26
N ALA A 50 1.53 20.25 15.94
CA ALA A 50 2.86 20.84 15.83
C ALA A 50 3.97 19.91 16.38
N LEU A 51 3.69 19.16 17.45
CA LEU A 51 4.68 18.37 18.22
C LEU A 51 4.89 16.93 17.72
N ARG A 52 4.21 16.50 16.64
CA ARG A 52 4.28 15.11 16.16
C ARG A 52 4.53 15.04 14.66
N THR A 53 5.20 14.00 14.20
CA THR A 53 5.30 13.69 12.76
C THR A 53 4.04 12.96 12.26
N ALA A 54 4.08 12.50 11.00
CA ALA A 54 3.11 11.53 10.48
C ALA A 54 2.97 10.33 11.44
N PRO A 55 1.78 9.72 11.58
CA PRO A 55 1.54 8.67 12.55
C PRO A 55 2.24 7.36 12.13
N VAL A 56 3.28 6.98 12.88
CA VAL A 56 4.01 5.72 12.72
C VAL A 56 3.86 4.87 13.98
N VAL A 57 3.69 3.56 13.84
CA VAL A 57 3.68 2.59 14.95
C VAL A 57 5.10 2.01 15.14
N LEU A 58 5.60 1.98 16.37
CA LEU A 58 6.82 1.25 16.71
C LEU A 58 6.44 -0.15 17.22
N VAL A 59 6.93 -1.19 16.56
CA VAL A 59 6.65 -2.60 16.92
C VAL A 59 7.94 -3.25 17.40
N PHE A 60 7.99 -3.57 18.69
CA PHE A 60 9.08 -4.33 19.31
C PHE A 60 8.77 -5.83 19.27
N VAL A 61 9.58 -6.56 18.51
CA VAL A 61 9.50 -8.02 18.36
C VAL A 61 10.65 -8.72 19.09
N GLU A 62 10.49 -9.99 19.44
CA GLU A 62 11.60 -10.80 19.96
C GLU A 62 12.53 -11.28 18.84
N SER A 63 11.99 -11.45 17.63
CA SER A 63 12.70 -11.83 16.41
C SER A 63 11.96 -11.29 15.19
N LEU A 64 12.67 -10.98 14.10
CA LEU A 64 12.05 -10.55 12.84
C LEU A 64 11.15 -11.64 12.19
N TYR A 65 11.26 -12.88 12.66
CA TYR A 65 10.52 -14.05 12.17
C TYR A 65 9.43 -14.54 13.14
N SER A 66 9.12 -13.78 14.20
CA SER A 66 8.13 -14.20 15.18
C SER A 66 6.70 -14.15 14.63
N GLN A 67 5.91 -15.18 14.90
CA GLN A 67 4.55 -15.30 14.34
C GLN A 67 3.65 -14.15 14.80
N LEU A 68 3.67 -13.81 16.10
CA LEU A 68 2.86 -12.71 16.63
C LEU A 68 3.33 -11.36 16.08
N GLY A 69 4.65 -11.15 15.95
CA GLY A 69 5.20 -9.98 15.25
C GLY A 69 4.67 -9.85 13.81
N GLN A 70 4.65 -10.95 13.06
CA GLN A 70 4.10 -10.99 11.69
C GLN A 70 2.58 -10.77 11.64
N ASP A 71 1.82 -11.31 12.60
CA ASP A 71 0.36 -11.12 12.68
C ASP A 71 -0.01 -9.66 12.99
N ILE A 72 0.72 -9.03 13.93
CA ILE A 72 0.59 -7.59 14.26
C ILE A 72 0.86 -6.75 12.99
N VAL A 73 1.98 -7.03 12.31
CA VAL A 73 2.37 -6.32 11.09
C VAL A 73 1.35 -6.52 9.98
N ALA A 74 0.82 -7.73 9.78
CA ALA A 74 -0.19 -8.01 8.76
C ALA A 74 -1.48 -7.21 8.97
N ILE A 75 -1.90 -6.97 10.22
CA ILE A 75 -3.06 -6.10 10.53
C ILE A 75 -2.74 -4.63 10.21
N LEU A 76 -1.56 -4.14 10.58
CA LEU A 76 -1.12 -2.76 10.30
C LEU A 76 -0.97 -2.49 8.79
N GLU A 77 -0.38 -3.43 8.04
CA GLU A 77 -0.24 -3.40 6.58
C GLU A 77 -1.61 -3.35 5.88
N SER A 78 -2.56 -4.16 6.35
CA SER A 78 -3.94 -4.19 5.83
C SER A 78 -4.62 -2.83 6.03
N GLY A 79 -4.52 -2.26 7.23
CA GLY A 79 -5.05 -0.94 7.58
C GLY A 79 -4.33 0.26 6.96
N ARG A 80 -3.28 0.05 6.14
CA ARG A 80 -2.40 1.10 5.56
C ARG A 80 -1.65 1.94 6.60
N PHE A 81 -1.46 1.44 7.81
CA PHE A 81 -0.78 2.16 8.87
C PHE A 81 0.74 2.02 8.71
N ARG A 82 1.47 3.13 8.77
CA ARG A 82 2.94 3.12 8.71
C ARG A 82 3.49 2.56 10.02
N TYR A 83 4.45 1.65 9.93
CA TYR A 83 5.09 1.02 11.09
C TYR A 83 6.60 0.93 10.91
N ARG A 84 7.31 0.69 12.01
CA ARG A 84 8.73 0.35 12.06
C ARG A 84 8.89 -0.82 13.02
N ILE A 85 9.53 -1.89 12.57
CA ILE A 85 9.88 -3.05 13.40
C ILE A 85 11.27 -2.81 13.97
N GLU A 86 11.45 -3.09 15.25
CA GLU A 86 12.75 -3.17 15.92
C GLU A 86 12.79 -4.42 16.80
N ILE A 87 13.97 -5.03 16.95
CA ILE A 87 14.15 -6.11 17.93
C ILE A 87 14.21 -5.46 19.32
N ALA A 88 13.44 -5.97 20.28
CA ALA A 88 13.36 -5.40 21.63
C ALA A 88 14.75 -5.34 22.30
N PRO A 89 15.30 -4.14 22.60
CA PRO A 89 16.65 -4.02 23.12
C PRO A 89 16.72 -4.54 24.56
N GLY A 90 17.57 -5.55 24.78
CA GLY A 90 17.84 -6.07 26.13
C GLY A 90 18.87 -5.25 26.92
N LYS A 91 19.89 -4.75 26.21
CA LYS A 91 20.96 -3.83 26.69
C LYS A 91 21.50 -2.95 25.55
N GLY A 92 20.68 -2.72 24.53
CA GLY A 92 21.08 -1.98 23.32
C GLY A 92 20.47 -0.58 23.27
N ASP A 93 20.94 0.24 22.34
CA ASP A 93 20.41 1.58 22.12
C ASP A 93 18.97 1.54 21.57
N MET A 94 18.09 2.36 22.15
CA MET A 94 16.74 2.56 21.64
C MET A 94 16.76 3.32 20.29
N PRO A 95 15.80 3.04 19.38
CA PRO A 95 15.66 3.82 18.15
C PRO A 95 15.35 5.29 18.48
N THR A 96 15.85 6.22 17.67
CA THR A 96 15.61 7.67 17.86
C THR A 96 14.11 7.97 17.86
N LEU A 97 13.57 8.37 19.02
CA LEU A 97 12.13 8.58 19.25
C LEU A 97 11.62 9.95 18.77
N THR A 98 12.52 10.93 18.66
CA THR A 98 12.24 12.31 18.20
C THR A 98 12.99 12.64 16.91
N ASP A 99 12.45 13.58 16.15
CA ASP A 99 13.08 14.22 14.99
C ASP A 99 12.78 15.72 15.07
N LYS A 100 13.82 16.55 15.29
CA LYS A 100 13.72 18.01 15.48
C LYS A 100 12.60 18.40 16.45
N ASP A 101 12.67 17.83 17.66
CA ASP A 101 11.72 18.04 18.77
C ASP A 101 10.26 17.66 18.45
N ARG A 102 10.05 16.81 17.45
CA ARG A 102 8.75 16.19 17.14
C ARG A 102 8.78 14.70 17.41
N GLY A 103 7.76 14.19 18.10
CA GLY A 103 7.62 12.76 18.37
C GLY A 103 7.36 11.98 17.07
N ARG A 104 8.18 10.96 16.81
CA ARG A 104 8.14 10.16 15.58
C ARG A 104 7.07 9.06 15.56
N PHE A 105 6.72 8.52 16.72
CA PHE A 105 5.81 7.39 16.88
C PHE A 105 4.52 7.84 17.58
N THR A 106 3.39 7.25 17.19
CA THR A 106 2.07 7.55 17.78
C THR A 106 1.50 6.41 18.61
N LEU A 107 2.13 5.24 18.56
CA LEU A 107 1.77 4.01 19.28
C LEU A 107 3.04 3.15 19.41
N VAL A 108 3.22 2.50 20.55
CA VAL A 108 4.24 1.46 20.74
C VAL A 108 3.55 0.12 20.98
N ILE A 109 4.03 -0.95 20.35
CA ILE A 109 3.52 -2.31 20.50
C ILE A 109 4.66 -3.22 20.92
N TYR A 110 4.47 -3.98 21.99
CA TYR A 110 5.39 -5.02 22.44
C TYR A 110 4.79 -6.40 22.21
N GLU A 111 5.48 -7.22 21.41
CA GLU A 111 5.17 -8.65 21.26
C GLU A 111 5.23 -9.39 22.60
N ASN A 112 6.10 -8.95 23.51
CA ASN A 112 6.19 -9.46 24.87
C ASN A 112 6.35 -8.29 25.85
N ILE A 113 5.32 -8.04 26.66
CA ILE A 113 5.31 -6.95 27.65
C ILE A 113 6.43 -7.09 28.71
N LEU A 114 6.94 -8.31 28.94
CA LEU A 114 8.10 -8.50 29.83
C LEU A 114 9.36 -7.82 29.30
N LYS A 115 9.48 -7.56 27.99
CA LYS A 115 10.62 -6.80 27.45
C LYS A 115 10.55 -5.34 27.90
N TYR A 116 9.38 -4.70 27.84
CA TYR A 116 9.15 -3.32 28.32
C TYR A 116 9.36 -3.17 29.85
N VAL A 117 9.02 -4.21 30.62
CA VAL A 117 9.13 -4.23 32.09
C VAL A 117 10.56 -4.56 32.56
N ASN A 118 11.34 -5.27 31.74
CA ASN A 118 12.73 -5.62 32.03
C ASN A 118 13.75 -4.80 31.21
N LEU A 119 13.34 -3.68 30.60
CA LEU A 119 14.27 -2.66 30.12
C LEU A 119 15.17 -2.19 31.26
N ASP A 120 16.39 -1.78 30.94
CA ASP A 120 17.23 -1.03 31.87
C ASP A 120 16.58 0.30 32.25
N ALA A 121 16.95 0.83 33.42
CA ALA A 121 16.30 2.00 34.00
C ALA A 121 16.38 3.26 33.12
N TRP A 122 17.43 3.40 32.29
CA TRP A 122 17.62 4.58 31.45
C TRP A 122 16.75 4.52 30.19
N ASN A 123 16.79 3.42 29.43
CA ASN A 123 15.90 3.22 28.28
C ASN A 123 14.42 3.23 28.71
N ARG A 124 14.13 2.71 29.91
CA ARG A 124 12.79 2.71 30.49
C ARG A 124 12.27 4.12 30.78
N ASP A 125 13.05 4.92 31.50
CA ASP A 125 12.70 6.31 31.84
C ASP A 125 12.59 7.19 30.58
N LEU A 126 13.48 7.00 29.60
CA LEU A 126 13.43 7.67 28.30
C LEU A 126 12.11 7.37 27.55
N LEU A 127 11.69 6.11 27.50
CA LEU A 127 10.47 5.71 26.81
C LEU A 127 9.21 6.16 27.55
N ASP A 128 9.20 6.09 28.89
CA ASP A 128 8.05 6.52 29.68
C ASP A 128 7.87 8.05 29.61
N LYS A 129 8.96 8.83 29.70
CA LYS A 129 8.94 10.28 29.44
C LYS A 129 8.39 10.61 28.07
N TYR A 130 8.87 9.92 27.03
CA TYR A 130 8.36 10.06 25.67
C TYR A 130 6.85 9.75 25.58
N CYS A 131 6.39 8.67 26.24
CA CYS A 131 4.98 8.28 26.23
C CYS A 131 4.09 9.30 26.95
N VAL A 132 4.55 9.92 28.04
CA VAL A 132 3.82 10.97 28.77
C VAL A 132 3.82 12.29 27.99
N GLU A 133 4.99 12.77 27.56
CA GLU A 133 5.16 14.05 26.85
C GLU A 133 4.40 14.07 25.52
N TYR A 134 4.59 13.04 24.70
CA TYR A 134 3.93 12.91 23.41
C TYR A 134 2.62 12.12 23.49
N GLY A 135 2.10 11.81 24.68
CA GLY A 135 0.82 11.09 24.88
C GLY A 135 0.64 9.91 23.94
N VAL A 136 1.57 8.94 24.03
CA VAL A 136 1.68 7.72 23.21
C VAL A 136 1.30 6.51 24.07
N GLY A 137 0.30 5.76 23.62
CA GLY A 137 -0.14 4.54 24.30
C GLY A 137 0.71 3.32 23.97
N ILE A 138 0.56 2.26 24.76
CA ILE A 138 1.29 1.00 24.61
C ILE A 138 0.33 -0.18 24.47
N VAL A 139 0.48 -1.01 23.44
CA VAL A 139 -0.13 -2.35 23.39
C VAL A 139 0.91 -3.37 23.82
N GLY A 140 0.55 -4.28 24.71
CA GLY A 140 1.41 -5.36 25.19
C GLY A 140 0.74 -6.71 25.06
N PHE A 141 1.47 -7.70 24.55
CA PHE A 141 1.05 -9.09 24.61
C PHE A 141 1.84 -9.82 25.69
N PHE A 142 1.21 -10.79 26.32
CA PHE A 142 1.87 -11.77 27.18
C PHE A 142 1.29 -13.14 26.88
N LYS A 143 2.16 -14.05 26.42
CA LYS A 143 1.82 -15.44 26.19
C LYS A 143 2.55 -16.30 27.20
N ALA A 144 1.83 -17.20 27.88
CA ALA A 144 2.46 -18.15 28.78
C ALA A 144 3.31 -19.20 28.03
N ASN A 145 4.29 -19.73 28.73
CA ASN A 145 5.08 -20.88 28.30
C ASN A 145 5.31 -21.83 29.49
N GLU A 146 5.93 -22.99 29.25
CA GLU A 146 6.19 -24.00 30.28
C GLU A 146 7.01 -23.47 31.47
N ASN A 147 7.86 -22.47 31.23
CA ASN A 147 8.70 -21.81 32.25
C ASN A 147 8.01 -20.61 32.93
N SER A 148 6.76 -20.30 32.58
CA SER A 148 6.02 -19.17 33.15
C SER A 148 5.46 -19.52 34.53
N LEU A 149 5.67 -18.63 35.50
CA LEU A 149 5.08 -18.78 36.83
C LEU A 149 3.55 -18.78 36.74
N LEU A 150 2.93 -19.73 37.45
CA LEU A 150 1.46 -19.89 37.48
C LEU A 150 0.74 -18.63 37.97
N SER A 151 1.34 -17.88 38.90
CA SER A 151 0.88 -16.57 39.36
C SER A 151 2.08 -15.68 39.65
N ALA A 152 2.15 -14.50 39.04
CA ALA A 152 3.20 -13.51 39.28
C ALA A 152 2.68 -12.07 39.21
N GLN A 153 3.23 -11.18 40.02
CA GLN A 153 2.98 -9.74 39.87
C GLN A 153 3.86 -9.17 38.75
N LEU A 154 3.29 -8.34 37.88
CA LEU A 154 4.05 -7.59 36.89
C LEU A 154 4.93 -6.56 37.62
N LYS A 155 6.25 -6.72 37.52
CA LYS A 155 7.23 -5.87 38.21
C LYS A 155 6.96 -4.38 37.92
N GLY A 156 6.78 -3.59 38.98
CA GLY A 156 6.50 -2.15 38.91
C GLY A 156 5.02 -1.77 38.75
N PHE A 157 4.10 -2.74 38.65
CA PHE A 157 2.67 -2.50 38.44
C PHE A 157 1.80 -3.24 39.46
N PRO A 158 0.64 -2.68 39.88
CA PRO A 158 -0.32 -3.37 40.75
C PRO A 158 -1.19 -4.35 39.94
N LEU A 159 -0.57 -5.24 39.16
CA LEU A 159 -1.22 -6.17 38.23
C LEU A 159 -0.65 -7.57 38.41
N PHE A 160 -1.50 -8.58 38.60
CA PHE A 160 -1.14 -9.99 38.70
C PHE A 160 -1.51 -10.72 37.41
N LEU A 161 -0.62 -11.59 36.95
CA LEU A 161 -0.80 -12.49 35.81
C LEU A 161 -0.93 -13.91 36.33
N HIS A 162 -2.02 -14.59 35.99
CA HIS A 162 -2.22 -16.02 36.23
C HIS A 162 -2.11 -16.76 34.89
N SER A 163 -1.20 -17.73 34.77
CA SER A 163 -0.70 -18.25 33.48
C SER A 163 -0.93 -19.75 33.30
N ASN A 164 -0.83 -20.24 32.06
CA ASN A 164 -1.04 -21.64 31.66
C ASN A 164 -2.45 -22.15 32.02
N LEU A 165 -3.47 -21.36 31.66
CA LEU A 165 -4.87 -21.70 31.88
C LEU A 165 -5.58 -22.10 30.57
N GLY A 166 -6.38 -23.16 30.65
CA GLY A 166 -7.45 -23.41 29.69
C GLY A 166 -8.60 -22.44 29.90
N LEU A 167 -9.07 -21.79 28.82
CA LEU A 167 -10.20 -20.86 28.87
C LEU A 167 -11.36 -21.32 27.98
N ARG A 168 -12.57 -20.89 28.32
CA ARG A 168 -13.82 -21.15 27.59
C ARG A 168 -14.81 -20.01 27.77
N ASP A 169 -15.82 -19.95 26.91
CA ASP A 169 -16.99 -19.07 27.02
C ASP A 169 -16.62 -17.58 27.22
N CYS A 170 -16.08 -16.94 26.17
CA CYS A 170 -15.53 -15.59 26.20
C CYS A 170 -16.57 -14.51 25.85
N SER A 171 -16.54 -13.40 26.58
CA SER A 171 -17.51 -12.30 26.47
C SER A 171 -16.81 -10.93 26.45
N VAL A 172 -17.39 -9.97 25.73
CA VAL A 172 -16.89 -8.59 25.66
C VAL A 172 -17.58 -7.76 26.74
N ASN A 173 -16.83 -6.93 27.48
CA ASN A 173 -17.40 -6.01 28.47
C ASN A 173 -18.06 -4.78 27.78
N PRO A 174 -19.41 -4.64 27.80
CA PRO A 174 -20.10 -3.54 27.11
C PRO A 174 -19.81 -2.15 27.69
N LYS A 175 -19.19 -2.06 28.86
CA LYS A 175 -18.83 -0.78 29.51
C LYS A 175 -17.44 -0.27 29.11
N SER A 176 -16.63 -1.06 28.42
CA SER A 176 -15.26 -0.65 28.07
C SER A 176 -15.25 0.51 27.05
N PRO A 177 -14.58 1.63 27.33
CA PRO A 177 -14.51 2.79 26.44
C PRO A 177 -13.61 2.54 25.20
N LEU A 178 -12.91 1.40 25.15
CA LEU A 178 -12.06 0.99 24.04
C LEU A 178 -12.86 0.57 22.79
N LEU A 179 -14.08 0.05 22.97
CA LEU A 179 -14.85 -0.57 21.90
C LEU A 179 -15.34 0.48 20.89
N LEU A 180 -14.99 0.30 19.62
CA LEU A 180 -15.41 1.15 18.50
C LEU A 180 -16.08 0.31 17.43
N ILE A 181 -15.35 -0.66 16.88
CA ILE A 181 -15.84 -1.63 15.92
C ILE A 181 -16.47 -2.82 16.66
N THR A 182 -15.89 -3.27 17.77
CA THR A 182 -16.36 -4.43 18.54
C THR A 182 -17.73 -4.16 19.17
N LYS A 183 -18.59 -5.19 19.18
CA LYS A 183 -19.94 -5.13 19.75
C LYS A 183 -20.14 -6.19 20.83
N ALA A 184 -20.44 -5.74 22.03
CA ALA A 184 -20.66 -6.59 23.20
C ALA A 184 -22.12 -7.09 23.28
N ARG A 185 -22.50 -8.03 22.40
CA ARG A 185 -23.87 -8.59 22.36
C ARG A 185 -23.96 -10.06 22.77
N GLU A 186 -23.00 -10.88 22.36
CA GLU A 186 -23.05 -12.34 22.53
C GLU A 186 -21.81 -12.86 23.28
N VAL A 187 -21.84 -14.13 23.63
CA VAL A 187 -20.75 -14.86 24.29
C VAL A 187 -20.26 -15.92 23.32
N GLU A 188 -18.97 -15.92 23.00
CA GLU A 188 -18.32 -16.92 22.16
C GLU A 188 -18.20 -18.21 22.99
N ARG A 189 -19.05 -19.19 22.69
CA ARG A 189 -19.20 -20.40 23.50
C ARG A 189 -18.24 -21.51 23.08
N GLY A 190 -17.77 -22.27 24.05
CA GLY A 190 -16.84 -23.38 23.85
C GLY A 190 -15.40 -23.05 24.27
N PRO A 191 -14.45 -23.99 24.05
CA PRO A 191 -13.05 -23.82 24.44
C PRO A 191 -12.35 -22.78 23.55
N LEU A 192 -11.51 -21.95 24.16
CA LEU A 192 -10.59 -21.06 23.44
C LEU A 192 -9.40 -21.87 22.88
N PRO A 193 -8.72 -21.39 21.83
CA PRO A 193 -7.60 -22.12 21.24
C PRO A 193 -6.39 -22.14 22.18
N GLY A 194 -5.94 -23.34 22.56
CA GLY A 194 -4.77 -23.56 23.42
C GLY A 194 -5.08 -23.48 24.93
N GLU A 195 -4.14 -23.97 25.73
CA GLU A 195 -4.18 -23.97 27.20
C GLU A 195 -3.09 -23.05 27.79
N ASP A 196 -2.47 -22.23 26.94
CA ASP A 196 -1.33 -21.34 27.21
C ASP A 196 -1.76 -19.89 27.48
N TRP A 197 -2.99 -19.70 27.98
CA TRP A 197 -3.54 -18.39 28.27
C TRP A 197 -3.06 -17.85 29.61
N THR A 198 -2.94 -16.52 29.65
CA THR A 198 -2.82 -15.73 30.86
C THR A 198 -4.07 -14.89 31.07
N VAL A 199 -4.45 -14.73 32.34
CA VAL A 199 -5.50 -13.80 32.76
C VAL A 199 -4.98 -12.78 33.76
N PHE A 200 -5.57 -11.59 33.72
CA PHE A 200 -5.16 -10.45 34.51
C PHE A 200 -6.06 -10.25 35.72
N GLN A 201 -5.46 -9.94 36.87
CA GLN A 201 -6.17 -9.56 38.09
C GLN A 201 -5.51 -8.33 38.72
N SER A 202 -6.30 -7.34 39.10
CA SER A 202 -5.83 -6.16 39.83
C SER A 202 -6.86 -5.68 40.83
N ASN A 203 -6.38 -5.06 41.91
CA ASN A 203 -7.20 -4.33 42.88
C ASN A 203 -7.14 -2.81 42.64
N HIS A 204 -6.47 -2.33 41.59
CA HIS A 204 -6.25 -0.92 41.31
C HIS A 204 -7.24 -0.39 40.25
N SER A 205 -7.86 0.75 40.52
CA SER A 205 -8.93 1.34 39.67
C SER A 205 -8.49 1.86 38.29
N THR A 206 -7.20 1.79 37.95
CA THR A 206 -6.70 2.10 36.59
C THR A 206 -7.03 1.00 35.58
N TYR A 207 -7.27 -0.23 36.04
CA TYR A 207 -7.43 -1.39 35.16
C TYR A 207 -8.90 -1.76 34.97
N GLU A 208 -9.36 -1.74 33.71
CA GLU A 208 -10.72 -2.14 33.33
C GLU A 208 -10.70 -3.36 32.40
N PRO A 209 -11.48 -4.43 32.66
CA PRO A 209 -11.51 -5.61 31.80
C PRO A 209 -12.21 -5.31 30.47
N VAL A 210 -11.64 -5.78 29.37
CA VAL A 210 -12.19 -5.63 28.01
C VAL A 210 -12.80 -6.95 27.54
N LEU A 211 -12.08 -8.06 27.69
CA LEU A 211 -12.56 -9.41 27.44
C LEU A 211 -12.55 -10.23 28.72
N LEU A 212 -13.64 -10.97 28.95
CA LEU A 212 -13.90 -11.79 30.13
C LEU A 212 -14.21 -13.23 29.71
N ALA A 213 -13.41 -14.18 30.15
CA ALA A 213 -13.56 -15.62 29.87
C ALA A 213 -13.63 -16.44 31.16
N ARG A 214 -14.07 -17.69 31.06
CA ARG A 214 -14.15 -18.64 32.19
C ARG A 214 -13.03 -19.67 32.10
N THR A 215 -12.53 -20.13 33.23
CA THR A 215 -11.55 -21.22 33.28
C THR A 215 -12.20 -22.54 32.86
N ARG A 216 -11.47 -23.34 32.07
CA ARG A 216 -11.84 -24.72 31.72
C ARG A 216 -11.58 -25.62 32.93
N LEU A 217 -12.65 -26.12 33.55
CA LEU A 217 -12.54 -27.19 34.55
C LEU A 217 -12.16 -28.51 33.84
N PRO A 218 -11.31 -29.36 34.44
CA PRO A 218 -11.10 -30.73 33.95
C PRO A 218 -12.41 -31.52 34.00
N ASP A 219 -12.69 -32.31 32.96
CA ASP A 219 -13.93 -33.10 32.85
C ASP A 219 -13.96 -34.24 33.90
N LEU A 220 -14.57 -33.97 35.06
CA LEU A 220 -14.91 -34.98 36.06
C LEU A 220 -16.29 -35.60 35.74
N SER A 221 -16.26 -36.69 34.98
CA SER A 221 -17.30 -37.74 34.83
C SER A 221 -18.63 -37.35 34.16
N PRO A 222 -19.12 -38.15 33.17
CA PRO A 222 -20.39 -37.90 32.48
C PRO A 222 -21.60 -38.49 33.24
N SER A 223 -21.87 -38.02 34.45
CA SER A 223 -23.02 -38.49 35.25
C SER A 223 -23.48 -37.46 36.28
N GLY A 224 -24.19 -36.44 35.82
CA GLY A 224 -24.80 -35.44 36.69
C GLY A 224 -25.55 -34.35 35.92
N ALA A 225 -26.85 -34.55 35.69
CA ALA A 225 -27.74 -33.47 35.24
C ALA A 225 -27.96 -32.48 36.41
N GLY A 226 -26.98 -31.60 36.62
CA GLY A 226 -26.96 -30.60 37.68
C GLY A 226 -26.73 -29.21 37.10
N THR A 227 -27.68 -28.32 37.34
CA THR A 227 -27.69 -26.88 37.04
C THR A 227 -26.30 -26.21 37.08
N GLY A 228 -25.75 -25.86 35.91
CA GLY A 228 -24.44 -25.21 35.79
C GLY A 228 -24.45 -23.75 36.25
N LEU A 229 -24.18 -23.51 37.54
CA LEU A 229 -23.83 -22.17 38.03
C LEU A 229 -22.38 -21.82 37.67
N GLY A 230 -22.15 -20.54 37.35
CA GLY A 230 -20.90 -20.10 36.70
C GLY A 230 -19.68 -20.09 37.61
N GLY A 231 -18.59 -20.67 37.13
CA GLY A 231 -17.24 -20.36 37.60
C GLY A 231 -16.86 -18.89 37.35
N PRO A 232 -15.81 -18.39 38.02
CA PRO A 232 -15.41 -16.98 37.95
C PRO A 232 -15.06 -16.53 36.52
N LEU A 233 -15.37 -15.26 36.24
CA LEU A 233 -14.93 -14.58 35.02
C LEU A 233 -13.57 -13.93 35.26
N HIS A 234 -12.62 -14.21 34.37
CA HIS A 234 -11.26 -13.71 34.40
C HIS A 234 -10.99 -12.83 33.17
N ALA A 235 -10.21 -11.76 33.34
CA ALA A 235 -9.90 -10.84 32.25
C ALA A 235 -8.79 -11.39 31.35
N SER A 236 -9.10 -11.75 30.11
CA SER A 236 -8.08 -12.17 29.12
C SER A 236 -7.49 -10.98 28.35
N VAL A 237 -8.20 -9.84 28.31
CA VAL A 237 -7.70 -8.55 27.82
C VAL A 237 -8.12 -7.47 28.80
N ILE A 238 -7.17 -6.61 29.17
CA ILE A 238 -7.37 -5.54 30.16
C ILE A 238 -6.82 -4.21 29.64
N GLN A 239 -7.53 -3.13 29.93
CA GLN A 239 -7.16 -1.75 29.60
C GLN A 239 -6.59 -1.07 30.84
N ASP A 240 -5.47 -0.37 30.69
CA ASP A 240 -4.89 0.54 31.68
C ASP A 240 -5.22 1.98 31.28
N LEU A 241 -5.96 2.68 32.13
CA LEU A 241 -6.33 4.08 31.94
C LEU A 241 -5.15 5.05 32.17
N GLY A 242 -4.02 4.57 32.68
CA GLY A 242 -2.82 5.36 32.96
C GLY A 242 -2.93 6.21 34.23
N LEU A 243 -3.82 5.87 35.17
CA LEU A 243 -3.99 6.61 36.43
C LEU A 243 -2.82 6.42 37.41
N HIS A 244 -1.96 5.42 37.17
CA HIS A 244 -0.80 5.12 38.00
C HIS A 244 0.47 5.90 37.58
N ASP A 245 0.72 6.02 36.28
CA ASP A 245 1.97 6.58 35.73
C ASP A 245 1.79 7.51 34.51
N GLY A 246 0.56 7.85 34.15
CA GLY A 246 0.22 8.71 33.02
C GLY A 246 0.19 8.04 31.65
N ILE A 247 0.46 6.72 31.55
CA ILE A 247 0.59 6.01 30.27
C ILE A 247 -0.58 5.04 30.07
N GLN A 248 -1.36 5.24 29.01
CA GLN A 248 -2.48 4.35 28.65
C GLN A 248 -1.97 3.07 27.99
N ARG A 249 -2.53 1.92 28.38
CA ARG A 249 -2.11 0.61 27.86
C ARG A 249 -3.27 -0.31 27.56
N VAL A 250 -3.04 -1.29 26.69
CA VAL A 250 -3.95 -2.42 26.47
C VAL A 250 -3.12 -3.70 26.48
N LEU A 251 -3.46 -4.64 27.35
CA LEU A 251 -2.70 -5.86 27.59
C LEU A 251 -3.53 -7.10 27.19
N PHE A 252 -2.93 -7.97 26.37
CA PHE A 252 -3.53 -9.21 25.87
C PHE A 252 -2.85 -10.43 26.50
N GLY A 253 -3.63 -11.35 27.04
CA GLY A 253 -3.16 -12.56 27.74
C GLY A 253 -2.91 -13.79 26.85
N ASN A 254 -2.94 -13.63 25.53
CA ASN A 254 -2.44 -14.59 24.53
C ASN A 254 -2.23 -13.86 23.19
N ASN A 255 -1.68 -14.56 22.20
CA ASN A 255 -1.45 -14.09 20.84
C ASN A 255 -2.75 -13.71 20.09
N LEU A 256 -2.59 -13.22 18.85
CA LEU A 256 -3.66 -12.89 17.91
C LEU A 256 -4.30 -14.11 17.22
N ASN A 257 -4.01 -15.35 17.64
CA ASN A 257 -4.62 -16.57 17.06
C ASN A 257 -6.14 -16.61 17.25
N PHE A 258 -6.65 -16.03 18.35
CA PHE A 258 -8.09 -15.94 18.60
C PHE A 258 -8.69 -14.72 17.89
N TRP A 259 -9.77 -14.92 17.12
CA TRP A 259 -10.34 -13.89 16.26
C TRP A 259 -10.84 -12.65 17.01
N LEU A 260 -11.35 -12.83 18.23
CA LEU A 260 -11.77 -11.76 19.14
C LEU A 260 -10.59 -10.90 19.61
N HIS A 261 -9.38 -11.47 19.76
CA HIS A 261 -8.17 -10.68 20.00
C HIS A 261 -7.82 -9.81 18.79
N LYS A 262 -7.93 -10.33 17.56
CA LYS A 262 -7.72 -9.52 16.34
C LYS A 262 -8.69 -8.34 16.27
N LEU A 263 -9.96 -8.57 16.60
CA LEU A 263 -11.01 -7.53 16.61
C LEU A 263 -10.74 -6.45 17.68
N VAL A 264 -10.49 -6.85 18.92
CA VAL A 264 -10.17 -5.91 20.03
C VAL A 264 -8.83 -5.20 19.82
N PHE A 265 -7.87 -5.82 19.14
CA PHE A 265 -6.60 -5.18 18.78
C PHE A 265 -6.77 -4.01 17.80
N VAL A 266 -7.66 -4.12 16.80
CA VAL A 266 -7.99 -3.00 15.91
C VAL A 266 -8.60 -1.83 16.70
N ASP A 267 -9.50 -2.12 17.64
CA ASP A 267 -10.08 -1.11 18.52
C ASP A 267 -9.04 -0.49 19.47
N ALA A 268 -8.10 -1.28 20.01
CA ALA A 268 -7.00 -0.79 20.84
C ALA A 268 -6.09 0.19 20.11
N VAL A 269 -5.74 -0.11 18.84
CA VAL A 269 -4.96 0.81 17.97
C VAL A 269 -5.75 2.10 17.72
N ALA A 270 -7.05 2.01 17.42
CA ALA A 270 -7.89 3.18 17.22
C ALA A 270 -8.05 4.03 18.50
N PHE A 271 -8.23 3.40 19.66
CA PHE A 271 -8.39 4.06 20.95
C PHE A 271 -7.12 4.80 21.38
N LEU A 272 -6.00 4.07 21.50
CA LEU A 272 -4.74 4.61 22.02
C LEU A 272 -4.13 5.71 21.12
N THR A 273 -4.45 5.71 19.82
CA THR A 273 -4.00 6.77 18.90
C THR A 273 -4.96 7.95 18.81
N GLY A 274 -6.06 7.97 19.58
CA GLY A 274 -7.09 9.02 19.49
C GLY A 274 -7.74 9.06 18.10
N LYS A 275 -7.99 7.89 17.51
CA LYS A 275 -8.53 7.66 16.15
C LYS A 275 -7.63 8.10 14.98
N ARG A 276 -6.38 8.54 15.23
CA ARG A 276 -5.40 8.86 14.16
C ARG A 276 -5.05 7.65 13.30
N LEU A 277 -5.01 6.45 13.89
CA LEU A 277 -4.91 5.17 13.18
C LEU A 277 -6.23 4.41 13.36
N SER A 278 -7.25 4.82 12.62
CA SER A 278 -8.57 4.15 12.62
C SER A 278 -9.15 4.08 11.22
N LEU A 279 -9.95 3.03 10.98
CA LEU A 279 -10.78 2.90 9.79
C LEU A 279 -12.19 3.39 10.10
N ALA A 280 -12.89 3.93 9.10
CA ALA A 280 -14.31 4.29 9.24
C ALA A 280 -15.15 3.05 9.60
N LEU A 281 -16.38 3.23 10.10
CA LEU A 281 -17.31 2.12 10.36
C LEU A 281 -18.01 1.59 9.09
N ASP A 282 -18.00 2.37 8.00
CA ASP A 282 -18.62 1.97 6.74
C ASP A 282 -17.78 0.92 6.01
N ARG A 283 -18.43 -0.10 5.46
CA ARG A 283 -17.82 -1.12 4.59
C ARG A 283 -18.61 -1.21 3.31
N TYR A 284 -17.93 -1.03 2.19
CA TYR A 284 -18.53 -1.18 0.87
C TYR A 284 -18.18 -2.56 0.30
N LEU A 285 -19.20 -3.38 0.07
CA LEU A 285 -19.05 -4.74 -0.42
C LEU A 285 -19.59 -4.88 -1.84
N LEU A 286 -18.82 -5.58 -2.69
CA LEU A 286 -19.20 -6.07 -4.00
C LEU A 286 -19.04 -7.59 -3.99
N VAL A 287 -19.94 -8.32 -4.64
CA VAL A 287 -19.75 -9.74 -4.94
C VAL A 287 -20.02 -9.93 -6.43
N ASP A 288 -18.94 -10.07 -7.19
CA ASP A 288 -18.97 -10.31 -8.63
C ASP A 288 -19.07 -11.83 -8.88
N ILE A 289 -20.07 -12.26 -9.64
CA ILE A 289 -20.18 -13.64 -10.15
C ILE A 289 -19.64 -13.68 -11.58
N ASP A 290 -18.49 -14.31 -11.79
CA ASP A 290 -17.90 -14.57 -13.10
C ASP A 290 -18.47 -15.86 -13.75
N ASP A 291 -18.14 -16.11 -15.01
CA ASP A 291 -18.44 -17.36 -15.74
C ASP A 291 -19.93 -17.77 -15.82
N ILE A 292 -20.84 -16.80 -15.72
CA ILE A 292 -22.26 -16.98 -16.06
C ILE A 292 -22.39 -17.48 -17.51
N PHE A 293 -23.22 -18.51 -17.70
CA PHE A 293 -23.40 -19.32 -18.92
C PHE A 293 -22.20 -20.20 -19.35
N VAL A 294 -21.09 -20.27 -18.59
CA VAL A 294 -19.88 -21.04 -18.97
C VAL A 294 -19.80 -22.42 -18.31
N GLY A 295 -20.62 -22.70 -17.31
CA GLY A 295 -20.60 -23.96 -16.56
C GLY A 295 -20.86 -25.21 -17.41
N LYS A 296 -20.26 -26.35 -17.02
CA LYS A 296 -20.56 -27.66 -17.60
C LYS A 296 -21.89 -28.20 -17.06
N GLU A 297 -22.48 -29.16 -17.78
CA GLU A 297 -23.64 -29.94 -17.31
C GLU A 297 -23.46 -30.41 -15.85
N GLY A 298 -24.52 -30.28 -15.05
CA GLY A 298 -24.52 -30.59 -13.61
C GLY A 298 -23.90 -29.52 -12.70
N THR A 299 -23.34 -28.44 -13.26
CA THR A 299 -22.70 -27.35 -12.49
C THR A 299 -23.35 -25.98 -12.68
N ARG A 300 -24.39 -25.88 -13.52
CA ARG A 300 -25.12 -24.62 -13.79
C ARG A 300 -26.20 -24.39 -12.72
N MET A 301 -26.84 -23.22 -12.77
CA MET A 301 -27.94 -22.91 -11.86
C MET A 301 -29.24 -23.48 -12.39
N LYS A 302 -29.99 -24.20 -11.55
CA LYS A 302 -31.34 -24.65 -11.89
C LYS A 302 -32.37 -23.54 -11.66
N VAL A 303 -33.58 -23.73 -12.16
CA VAL A 303 -34.75 -22.87 -11.90
C VAL A 303 -34.93 -22.54 -10.40
N SER A 304 -34.68 -23.49 -9.50
CA SER A 304 -34.73 -23.26 -8.03
C SER A 304 -33.67 -22.29 -7.54
N ASP A 305 -32.48 -22.33 -8.13
CA ASP A 305 -31.31 -21.60 -7.68
C ASP A 305 -31.35 -20.15 -8.18
N VAL A 306 -31.80 -19.97 -9.42
CA VAL A 306 -32.09 -18.66 -10.03
C VAL A 306 -33.17 -17.94 -9.22
N LYS A 307 -34.29 -18.62 -8.89
CA LYS A 307 -35.36 -18.03 -8.07
C LYS A 307 -34.85 -17.54 -6.71
N VAL A 308 -34.04 -18.33 -6.02
CA VAL A 308 -33.46 -17.93 -4.73
C VAL A 308 -32.48 -16.77 -4.88
N THR A 309 -31.70 -16.74 -5.97
CA THR A 309 -30.75 -15.65 -6.25
C THR A 309 -31.47 -14.33 -6.58
N VAL A 310 -32.54 -14.36 -7.38
CA VAL A 310 -33.39 -13.20 -7.71
C VAL A 310 -34.15 -12.71 -6.47
N LEU A 311 -34.64 -13.59 -5.61
CA LEU A 311 -35.31 -13.19 -4.36
C LEU A 311 -34.41 -12.36 -3.42
N LEU A 312 -33.09 -12.41 -3.56
CA LEU A 312 -32.14 -11.62 -2.76
C LEU A 312 -31.89 -10.20 -3.33
N THR A 313 -32.24 -9.94 -4.59
CA THR A 313 -32.19 -8.59 -5.17
C THR A 313 -33.47 -7.80 -4.92
N GLN A 314 -34.57 -8.47 -4.55
CA GLN A 314 -35.90 -7.86 -4.38
C GLN A 314 -36.26 -7.48 -2.93
N PRO A 315 -36.96 -6.37 -2.67
CA PRO A 315 -37.46 -6.02 -1.33
C PRO A 315 -38.55 -6.99 -0.83
N PRO A 316 -38.69 -7.24 0.49
CA PRO A 316 -37.90 -6.71 1.61
C PRO A 316 -36.59 -7.48 1.85
N HIS A 317 -36.29 -8.48 1.01
CA HIS A 317 -35.12 -9.34 1.10
C HIS A 317 -33.85 -8.73 0.52
N THR A 318 -33.89 -7.46 0.07
CA THR A 318 -32.75 -6.65 -0.38
C THR A 318 -31.60 -6.79 0.60
N TRP A 319 -30.68 -7.68 0.25
CA TRP A 319 -29.52 -7.99 1.05
C TRP A 319 -28.62 -6.74 1.09
N PRO A 320 -27.95 -6.41 2.21
CA PRO A 320 -27.05 -5.25 2.29
C PRO A 320 -25.81 -5.33 1.38
N CYS A 321 -25.72 -6.38 0.55
CA CYS A 321 -24.75 -6.55 -0.52
C CYS A 321 -25.43 -7.12 -1.78
N PRO A 322 -26.03 -6.31 -2.66
CA PRO A 322 -26.51 -6.77 -3.97
C PRO A 322 -25.42 -7.57 -4.70
N VAL A 323 -25.84 -8.74 -5.19
CA VAL A 323 -25.00 -9.70 -5.89
C VAL A 323 -24.95 -9.30 -7.37
N TYR A 324 -23.74 -9.27 -7.95
CA TYR A 324 -23.51 -8.81 -9.33
C TYR A 324 -23.37 -10.02 -10.26
N THR A 325 -23.99 -9.94 -11.43
CA THR A 325 -24.03 -11.07 -12.38
C THR A 325 -23.26 -10.71 -13.65
N CYS A 326 -22.23 -11.48 -13.99
CA CYS A 326 -21.53 -11.38 -15.27
C CYS A 326 -22.45 -11.74 -16.45
N LEU A 327 -22.20 -11.21 -17.65
CA LEU A 327 -22.77 -11.79 -18.87
C LEU A 327 -21.71 -12.06 -19.94
N LYS A 328 -21.41 -13.34 -20.13
CA LYS A 328 -20.70 -13.86 -21.29
C LYS A 328 -21.68 -14.52 -22.26
N SER A 329 -21.34 -14.50 -23.54
CA SER A 329 -21.87 -15.42 -24.54
C SER A 329 -20.69 -15.87 -25.42
N GLN A 330 -20.77 -17.07 -25.99
CA GLN A 330 -19.71 -17.72 -26.78
C GLN A 330 -20.30 -18.10 -28.16
N PHE A 331 -19.49 -18.17 -29.23
CA PHE A 331 -20.01 -18.24 -30.61
C PHE A 331 -20.33 -19.69 -31.01
N PRO A 332 -21.40 -19.92 -31.79
CA PRO A 332 -22.71 -19.27 -31.80
C PRO A 332 -23.77 -20.18 -31.16
N TRP A 333 -24.65 -19.64 -30.30
CA TRP A 333 -25.89 -20.29 -29.81
C TRP A 333 -25.80 -21.66 -29.09
N GLY A 334 -24.71 -22.43 -29.19
CA GLY A 334 -24.64 -23.83 -28.71
C GLY A 334 -24.09 -24.05 -27.30
N LEU A 335 -23.96 -23.00 -26.48
CA LEU A 335 -23.59 -23.07 -25.05
C LEU A 335 -24.45 -22.15 -24.15
N CYS A 336 -25.47 -21.51 -24.72
CA CYS A 336 -26.74 -21.37 -24.00
C CYS A 336 -27.52 -22.64 -24.36
N HIS A 337 -28.16 -23.27 -23.37
CA HIS A 337 -28.67 -24.63 -23.47
C HIS A 337 -27.66 -25.79 -23.73
N PRO A 338 -26.54 -25.93 -22.97
CA PRO A 338 -25.66 -27.10 -23.02
C PRO A 338 -25.73 -27.98 -21.77
N GLY A 339 -26.66 -27.70 -20.85
CA GLY A 339 -26.84 -28.44 -19.62
C GLY A 339 -27.93 -29.48 -19.76
N THR A 340 -28.52 -29.81 -18.63
CA THR A 340 -29.81 -30.52 -18.58
C THR A 340 -30.97 -29.55 -18.82
N ASP A 341 -32.13 -30.05 -19.27
CA ASP A 341 -33.34 -29.24 -19.49
C ASP A 341 -33.68 -28.30 -18.29
N GLU A 342 -33.40 -28.71 -17.04
CA GLU A 342 -33.62 -27.89 -15.84
C GLU A 342 -32.62 -26.75 -15.64
N GLU A 343 -31.37 -26.94 -16.06
CA GLU A 343 -30.32 -25.92 -16.06
C GLU A 343 -30.56 -24.90 -17.18
N ASP A 344 -30.99 -25.40 -18.33
CA ASP A 344 -31.24 -24.65 -19.55
C ASP A 344 -32.46 -23.71 -19.40
N VAL A 345 -33.54 -24.19 -18.76
CA VAL A 345 -34.67 -23.32 -18.33
C VAL A 345 -34.26 -22.40 -17.16
N GLY A 346 -33.23 -22.77 -16.40
CA GLY A 346 -32.60 -21.89 -15.41
C GLY A 346 -31.93 -20.66 -16.06
N ASP A 347 -31.19 -20.89 -17.15
CA ASP A 347 -30.53 -19.83 -17.93
C ASP A 347 -31.55 -18.85 -18.54
N ASP A 348 -32.62 -19.36 -19.17
CA ASP A 348 -33.74 -18.55 -19.67
C ASP A 348 -34.37 -17.69 -18.57
N LEU A 349 -34.60 -18.29 -17.40
CA LEU A 349 -35.18 -17.59 -16.27
C LEU A 349 -34.25 -16.47 -15.78
N LEU A 350 -32.93 -16.68 -15.78
CA LEU A 350 -31.96 -15.64 -15.41
C LEU A 350 -32.01 -14.45 -16.39
N LEU A 351 -32.10 -14.73 -17.70
CA LEU A 351 -32.24 -13.69 -18.73
C LEU A 351 -33.56 -12.91 -18.59
N SER A 352 -34.65 -13.56 -18.18
CA SER A 352 -35.93 -12.89 -17.92
C SER A 352 -35.85 -11.83 -16.80
N TYR A 353 -34.95 -12.02 -15.83
CA TYR A 353 -34.68 -11.07 -14.74
C TYR A 353 -33.51 -10.11 -15.03
N SER A 354 -33.13 -9.91 -16.30
CA SER A 354 -32.00 -9.07 -16.72
C SER A 354 -31.99 -7.63 -16.21
N LYS A 355 -33.12 -7.08 -15.73
CA LYS A 355 -33.21 -5.73 -15.15
C LYS A 355 -32.96 -5.67 -13.64
N GLU A 356 -33.01 -6.82 -12.95
CA GLU A 356 -32.82 -6.93 -11.49
C GLU A 356 -31.34 -7.02 -11.06
N PHE A 357 -30.43 -7.18 -12.03
CA PHE A 357 -29.00 -7.37 -11.79
C PHE A 357 -28.15 -6.24 -12.41
N TRP A 358 -26.97 -6.06 -11.83
CA TRP A 358 -25.91 -5.23 -12.41
C TRP A 358 -24.93 -6.07 -13.20
N TRP A 359 -24.75 -5.73 -14.47
CA TRP A 359 -24.01 -6.54 -15.45
C TRP A 359 -22.68 -5.92 -15.87
N PHE A 360 -21.72 -6.79 -16.19
CA PHE A 360 -20.44 -6.43 -16.77
C PHE A 360 -20.00 -7.47 -17.84
N PRO A 361 -19.28 -7.04 -18.89
CA PRO A 361 -18.76 -7.95 -19.90
C PRO A 361 -17.51 -8.68 -19.39
N HIS A 362 -17.42 -9.97 -19.68
CA HIS A 362 -16.27 -10.83 -19.36
C HIS A 362 -15.62 -11.44 -20.61
N MET A 363 -15.68 -10.70 -21.71
CA MET A 363 -15.31 -11.10 -23.07
C MET A 363 -16.11 -12.29 -23.63
N TRP A 364 -16.12 -12.39 -24.96
CA TRP A 364 -16.92 -13.38 -25.66
C TRP A 364 -16.37 -14.80 -25.51
N SER A 365 -15.18 -15.08 -26.04
CA SER A 365 -14.63 -16.44 -26.04
C SER A 365 -14.10 -16.93 -24.68
N HIS A 366 -14.08 -16.09 -23.63
CA HIS A 366 -13.31 -16.30 -22.39
C HIS A 366 -11.81 -16.60 -22.62
N MET A 367 -11.28 -16.31 -23.83
CA MET A 367 -9.85 -16.33 -24.07
C MET A 367 -9.19 -15.18 -23.32
N GLN A 368 -7.97 -15.38 -22.86
CA GLN A 368 -7.24 -14.37 -22.08
C GLN A 368 -6.72 -13.26 -23.00
N PRO A 369 -6.88 -11.95 -22.66
CA PRO A 369 -6.50 -10.84 -23.54
C PRO A 369 -5.07 -10.91 -24.09
N HIS A 370 -4.10 -11.36 -23.29
CA HIS A 370 -2.69 -11.42 -23.68
C HIS A 370 -2.39 -12.38 -24.86
N LEU A 371 -3.33 -13.27 -25.20
CA LEU A 371 -3.26 -14.19 -26.35
C LEU A 371 -3.64 -13.51 -27.68
N PHE A 372 -4.22 -12.30 -27.64
CA PHE A 372 -4.59 -11.54 -28.82
C PHE A 372 -3.48 -10.56 -29.19
N HIS A 373 -2.84 -10.80 -30.33
CA HIS A 373 -1.78 -9.93 -30.85
C HIS A 373 -2.33 -8.66 -31.53
N ASN A 374 -3.58 -8.72 -32.02
CA ASN A 374 -4.22 -7.64 -32.78
C ASN A 374 -5.44 -7.06 -32.04
N GLN A 375 -5.42 -5.75 -31.78
CA GLN A 375 -6.49 -5.00 -31.12
C GLN A 375 -7.84 -5.14 -31.86
N SER A 376 -7.85 -5.25 -33.19
CA SER A 376 -9.08 -5.38 -33.98
C SER A 376 -9.82 -6.67 -33.66
N VAL A 377 -9.11 -7.80 -33.56
CA VAL A 377 -9.70 -9.11 -33.23
C VAL A 377 -10.25 -9.11 -31.80
N LEU A 378 -9.52 -8.50 -30.86
CA LEU A 378 -9.98 -8.32 -29.48
C LEU A 378 -11.26 -7.46 -29.42
N ALA A 379 -11.31 -6.37 -30.20
CA ALA A 379 -12.48 -5.51 -30.29
C ALA A 379 -13.68 -6.19 -30.99
N GLU A 380 -13.45 -7.03 -32.00
CA GLU A 380 -14.49 -7.85 -32.64
C GLU A 380 -15.10 -8.83 -31.63
N GLN A 381 -14.29 -9.57 -30.86
CA GLN A 381 -14.79 -10.43 -29.77
C GLN A 381 -15.67 -9.63 -28.77
N MET A 382 -15.23 -8.43 -28.37
CA MET A 382 -16.03 -7.56 -27.50
C MET A 382 -17.34 -7.07 -28.15
N LEU A 383 -17.36 -6.79 -29.46
CA LEU A 383 -18.56 -6.36 -30.19
C LEU A 383 -19.62 -7.46 -30.26
N LEU A 384 -19.19 -8.72 -30.38
CA LEU A 384 -20.09 -9.88 -30.40
C LEU A 384 -20.78 -10.05 -29.04
N ASN A 385 -20.04 -9.92 -27.94
CA ASN A 385 -20.61 -9.89 -26.58
C ASN A 385 -21.57 -8.72 -26.36
N ARG A 386 -21.28 -7.57 -26.97
CA ARG A 386 -22.18 -6.41 -26.91
C ARG A 386 -23.49 -6.62 -27.67
N ARG A 387 -23.46 -7.26 -28.84
CA ARG A 387 -24.67 -7.59 -29.61
C ARG A 387 -25.59 -8.53 -28.86
N PHE A 388 -25.04 -9.63 -28.33
CA PHE A 388 -25.83 -10.59 -27.53
C PHE A 388 -26.52 -9.91 -26.34
N ALA A 389 -25.81 -9.04 -25.63
CA ALA A 389 -26.38 -8.27 -24.52
C ALA A 389 -27.52 -7.34 -24.98
N GLN A 390 -27.42 -6.75 -26.18
CA GLN A 390 -28.48 -5.92 -26.76
C GLN A 390 -29.69 -6.77 -27.21
N GLU A 391 -29.46 -7.93 -27.81
CA GLU A 391 -30.49 -8.86 -28.28
C GLU A 391 -31.36 -9.40 -27.12
N HIS A 392 -30.75 -9.67 -25.97
CA HIS A 392 -31.44 -10.20 -24.78
C HIS A 392 -31.79 -9.10 -23.73
N GLY A 393 -31.76 -7.83 -24.12
CA GLY A 393 -32.27 -6.72 -23.31
C GLY A 393 -31.42 -6.29 -22.09
N ILE A 394 -30.15 -6.70 -22.03
CA ILE A 394 -29.26 -6.49 -20.88
C ILE A 394 -28.64 -5.09 -20.87
N PRO A 395 -28.54 -4.41 -19.70
CA PRO A 395 -27.83 -3.14 -19.57
C PRO A 395 -26.36 -3.19 -20.02
N THR A 396 -26.01 -2.40 -21.05
CA THR A 396 -24.65 -2.34 -21.63
C THR A 396 -23.84 -1.11 -21.23
N ASN A 397 -24.39 -0.21 -20.40
CA ASN A 397 -23.83 1.11 -20.09
C ASN A 397 -23.22 1.25 -18.68
N MET A 398 -22.98 0.13 -17.97
CA MET A 398 -22.46 0.14 -16.59
C MET A 398 -21.03 0.67 -16.45
N GLY A 399 -20.22 0.66 -17.52
CA GLY A 399 -18.84 1.16 -17.51
C GLY A 399 -17.87 0.39 -16.61
N TYR A 400 -18.25 -0.81 -16.17
CA TYR A 400 -17.43 -1.77 -15.44
C TYR A 400 -17.20 -3.01 -16.29
N ALA A 401 -16.00 -3.61 -16.23
CA ALA A 401 -15.65 -4.87 -16.89
C ALA A 401 -14.60 -5.64 -16.10
N VAL A 402 -14.55 -6.95 -16.29
CA VAL A 402 -13.50 -7.83 -15.73
C VAL A 402 -12.93 -8.66 -16.87
N ALA A 403 -11.61 -8.80 -16.96
CA ALA A 403 -10.99 -9.64 -17.98
C ALA A 403 -10.95 -11.12 -17.54
N PRO A 404 -11.15 -12.09 -18.46
CA PRO A 404 -10.90 -13.51 -18.22
C PRO A 404 -9.58 -13.76 -17.49
N HIS A 405 -9.65 -14.46 -16.37
CA HIS A 405 -8.52 -14.76 -15.50
C HIS A 405 -7.68 -13.53 -15.06
N HIS A 406 -8.28 -12.33 -15.06
CA HIS A 406 -7.63 -11.03 -14.81
C HIS A 406 -6.47 -10.64 -15.75
N SER A 407 -6.24 -11.44 -16.81
CA SER A 407 -5.11 -11.24 -17.72
C SER A 407 -5.23 -9.92 -18.49
N GLY A 408 -4.10 -9.23 -18.65
CA GLY A 408 -4.00 -7.94 -19.35
C GLY A 408 -4.47 -6.73 -18.55
N VAL A 409 -5.15 -6.91 -17.41
CA VAL A 409 -5.41 -5.84 -16.44
C VAL A 409 -4.11 -5.53 -15.70
N TYR A 410 -3.47 -6.57 -15.16
CA TYR A 410 -2.11 -6.55 -14.64
C TYR A 410 -1.44 -7.93 -14.81
N PRO A 411 -0.21 -8.04 -15.35
CA PRO A 411 0.54 -6.98 -16.04
C PRO A 411 -0.26 -6.38 -17.20
N ILE A 412 -0.04 -5.09 -17.46
CA ILE A 412 -0.86 -4.33 -18.42
C ILE A 412 -0.67 -4.86 -19.85
N HIS A 413 -1.79 -4.94 -20.56
CA HIS A 413 -1.85 -5.16 -22.00
C HIS A 413 -2.62 -4.00 -22.63
N VAL A 414 -1.91 -3.05 -23.25
CA VAL A 414 -2.51 -1.77 -23.69
C VAL A 414 -3.69 -1.96 -24.64
N GLN A 415 -3.62 -2.94 -25.55
CA GLN A 415 -4.72 -3.24 -26.48
C GLN A 415 -6.06 -3.56 -25.77
N LEU A 416 -6.03 -4.14 -24.56
CA LEU A 416 -7.24 -4.40 -23.75
C LEU A 416 -7.91 -3.11 -23.30
N TYR A 417 -7.14 -2.18 -22.73
CA TYR A 417 -7.66 -0.91 -22.21
C TYR A 417 -8.26 -0.06 -23.35
N ASP A 418 -7.63 -0.05 -24.52
CA ASP A 418 -8.14 0.70 -25.67
C ASP A 418 -9.36 0.03 -26.33
N ALA A 419 -9.39 -1.31 -26.43
CA ALA A 419 -10.58 -2.05 -26.90
C ALA A 419 -11.76 -1.84 -25.94
N TRP A 420 -11.55 -1.90 -24.62
CA TRP A 420 -12.57 -1.64 -23.61
C TRP A 420 -13.16 -0.23 -23.69
N LYS A 421 -12.32 0.81 -23.83
CA LYS A 421 -12.80 2.19 -24.03
C LYS A 421 -13.61 2.31 -25.32
N LYS A 422 -13.11 1.75 -26.44
CA LYS A 422 -13.72 1.87 -27.77
C LYS A 422 -15.05 1.12 -27.90
N VAL A 423 -15.14 -0.11 -27.38
CA VAL A 423 -16.30 -0.99 -27.58
C VAL A 423 -17.35 -0.84 -26.49
N TRP A 424 -16.93 -0.62 -25.24
CA TRP A 424 -17.82 -0.66 -24.07
C TRP A 424 -17.85 0.63 -23.24
N GLY A 425 -16.95 1.59 -23.48
CA GLY A 425 -16.85 2.81 -22.68
C GLY A 425 -16.46 2.56 -21.23
N ILE A 426 -15.66 1.52 -20.97
CA ILE A 426 -15.25 1.13 -19.61
C ILE A 426 -14.47 2.26 -18.94
N ARG A 427 -14.81 2.50 -17.67
CA ARG A 427 -14.15 3.46 -16.77
C ARG A 427 -13.62 2.79 -15.50
N VAL A 428 -14.11 1.60 -15.15
CA VAL A 428 -13.68 0.84 -13.97
C VAL A 428 -13.44 -0.63 -14.34
N THR A 429 -12.43 -1.25 -13.73
CA THR A 429 -12.23 -2.71 -13.73
C THR A 429 -11.69 -3.16 -12.37
N SER A 430 -11.57 -4.46 -12.14
CA SER A 430 -10.95 -5.01 -10.93
C SER A 430 -9.96 -6.13 -11.24
N THR A 431 -8.96 -6.28 -10.37
CA THR A 431 -7.98 -7.36 -10.46
C THR A 431 -7.50 -7.80 -9.09
N GLU A 432 -7.18 -9.08 -8.96
CA GLU A 432 -6.47 -9.59 -7.80
C GLU A 432 -4.94 -9.67 -7.96
N GLU A 433 -4.43 -9.45 -9.17
CA GLU A 433 -3.01 -9.64 -9.53
C GLU A 433 -2.13 -8.43 -9.08
N TYR A 434 -2.70 -7.23 -8.89
CA TYR A 434 -1.92 -6.01 -8.63
C TYR A 434 -1.82 -5.62 -7.14
N PRO A 435 -0.63 -5.25 -6.63
CA PRO A 435 0.68 -5.30 -7.28
C PRO A 435 1.30 -6.71 -7.28
N HIS A 436 0.78 -7.60 -6.42
CA HIS A 436 1.10 -9.02 -6.34
C HIS A 436 -0.16 -9.81 -6.04
N LEU A 437 -0.27 -11.04 -6.58
CA LEU A 437 -1.39 -11.94 -6.28
C LEU A 437 -1.48 -12.27 -4.78
N LYS A 438 -0.33 -12.44 -4.12
CA LYS A 438 -0.19 -12.76 -2.69
C LYS A 438 0.93 -11.94 -2.02
N PRO A 439 0.81 -11.63 -0.71
CA PRO A 439 -0.37 -11.79 0.13
C PRO A 439 -1.47 -10.77 -0.21
N ALA A 440 -2.74 -11.15 -0.07
CA ALA A 440 -3.89 -10.34 -0.50
C ALA A 440 -3.96 -8.95 0.16
N ARG A 441 -3.43 -8.80 1.38
CA ARG A 441 -3.31 -7.50 2.08
C ARG A 441 -2.43 -6.47 1.36
N PHE A 442 -1.59 -6.89 0.42
CA PHE A 442 -0.83 -5.98 -0.45
C PHE A 442 -1.57 -5.55 -1.71
N ARG A 443 -2.76 -6.09 -2.03
CA ARG A 443 -3.56 -5.66 -3.20
C ARG A 443 -3.94 -4.19 -3.08
N ARG A 444 -3.82 -3.43 -4.17
CA ARG A 444 -4.03 -1.97 -4.23
C ARG A 444 -4.92 -1.60 -5.41
N GLY A 445 -5.46 -0.40 -5.42
CA GLY A 445 -6.00 0.20 -6.64
C GLY A 445 -4.89 0.84 -7.48
N PHE A 446 -5.20 1.19 -8.73
CA PHE A 446 -4.42 2.14 -9.53
C PHE A 446 -5.26 2.77 -10.64
N TYR A 447 -4.75 3.82 -11.28
CA TYR A 447 -5.38 4.45 -12.45
C TYR A 447 -4.46 4.36 -13.67
N HIS A 448 -4.99 3.85 -14.79
CA HIS A 448 -4.23 3.73 -16.04
C HIS A 448 -5.12 3.96 -17.28
N SER A 449 -4.60 4.72 -18.26
CA SER A 449 -5.21 4.92 -19.58
C SER A 449 -6.69 5.38 -19.59
N GLY A 450 -7.16 6.06 -18.54
CA GLY A 450 -8.57 6.49 -18.39
C GLY A 450 -9.45 5.56 -17.54
N ILE A 451 -8.93 4.42 -17.11
CA ILE A 451 -9.64 3.38 -16.36
C ILE A 451 -9.11 3.31 -14.92
N SER A 452 -10.03 3.27 -13.97
CA SER A 452 -9.79 2.97 -12.57
C SER A 452 -9.75 1.46 -12.35
N VAL A 453 -8.66 0.95 -11.75
CA VAL A 453 -8.51 -0.47 -11.39
C VAL A 453 -8.64 -0.60 -9.88
N LEU A 454 -9.53 -1.48 -9.43
CA LEU A 454 -9.81 -1.73 -8.00
C LEU A 454 -9.27 -3.10 -7.55
N PRO A 455 -8.83 -3.24 -6.29
CA PRO A 455 -8.34 -4.51 -5.77
C PRO A 455 -9.50 -5.50 -5.54
N ARG A 456 -9.41 -6.67 -6.17
CA ARG A 456 -10.34 -7.78 -5.98
C ARG A 456 -9.81 -8.75 -4.92
N GLN A 457 -10.70 -9.35 -4.16
CA GLN A 457 -10.45 -10.25 -3.04
C GLN A 457 -11.02 -11.63 -3.34
N THR A 458 -10.38 -12.67 -2.80
CA THR A 458 -10.91 -14.04 -2.84
C THR A 458 -11.83 -14.28 -1.65
N CYS A 459 -12.81 -15.18 -1.80
CA CYS A 459 -13.76 -15.53 -0.73
C CYS A 459 -13.62 -16.97 -0.19
N GLY A 460 -12.64 -17.74 -0.66
CA GLY A 460 -12.45 -19.15 -0.34
C GLY A 460 -13.22 -20.13 -1.24
N LEU A 461 -14.17 -19.64 -2.04
CA LEU A 461 -14.90 -20.46 -3.02
C LEU A 461 -14.12 -20.54 -4.34
N PHE A 462 -13.96 -21.75 -4.87
CA PHE A 462 -13.34 -22.00 -6.18
C PHE A 462 -14.39 -22.44 -7.22
N THR A 463 -14.05 -22.41 -8.51
CA THR A 463 -14.93 -22.81 -9.62
C THR A 463 -15.46 -24.24 -9.52
N HIS A 464 -14.71 -25.14 -8.88
CA HIS A 464 -15.07 -26.55 -8.66
C HIS A 464 -15.71 -26.81 -7.29
N THR A 465 -15.88 -25.78 -6.45
CA THR A 465 -16.45 -25.91 -5.11
C THR A 465 -17.96 -25.68 -5.19
N ILE A 466 -18.70 -26.79 -5.35
CA ILE A 466 -20.14 -26.79 -5.61
C ILE A 466 -20.93 -27.32 -4.42
N PHE A 467 -20.48 -28.43 -3.81
CA PHE A 467 -21.15 -29.09 -2.68
C PHE A 467 -20.44 -28.80 -1.35
N TYR A 468 -21.23 -28.60 -0.29
CA TYR A 468 -20.73 -28.22 1.04
C TYR A 468 -19.85 -29.32 1.65
N ASN A 469 -20.26 -30.59 1.49
CA ASN A 469 -19.54 -31.77 1.97
C ASN A 469 -18.21 -32.02 1.24
N GLU A 470 -18.05 -31.48 0.04
CA GLU A 470 -16.85 -31.63 -0.80
C GLU A 470 -15.91 -30.41 -0.74
N TYR A 471 -16.20 -29.45 0.15
CA TYR A 471 -15.35 -28.28 0.33
C TYR A 471 -13.89 -28.69 0.65
N PRO A 472 -12.85 -28.08 0.04
CA PRO A 472 -11.46 -28.42 0.31
C PRO A 472 -11.08 -28.26 1.80
N GLY A 473 -10.71 -29.37 2.46
CA GLY A 473 -10.47 -29.41 3.91
C GLY A 473 -11.71 -29.72 4.77
N GLY A 474 -12.86 -29.94 4.13
CA GLY A 474 -14.15 -30.26 4.76
C GLY A 474 -14.98 -29.03 5.13
N PRO A 475 -16.27 -29.20 5.43
CA PRO A 475 -17.22 -28.08 5.61
C PRO A 475 -16.82 -27.10 6.72
N LYS A 476 -16.17 -27.62 7.78
CA LYS A 476 -15.71 -26.82 8.92
C LYS A 476 -14.66 -25.77 8.55
N GLU A 477 -13.88 -25.96 7.49
CA GLU A 477 -12.91 -24.95 7.06
C GLU A 477 -13.62 -23.77 6.36
N LEU A 478 -14.73 -24.00 5.65
CA LEU A 478 -15.57 -22.90 5.14
C LEU A 478 -16.21 -22.11 6.29
N ASP A 479 -16.80 -22.79 7.28
CA ASP A 479 -17.36 -22.14 8.46
C ASP A 479 -16.30 -21.33 9.23
N LYS A 480 -15.07 -21.85 9.35
CA LYS A 480 -13.94 -21.19 10.02
C LYS A 480 -13.43 -19.97 9.26
N LEU A 481 -13.45 -19.97 7.93
CA LEU A 481 -13.14 -18.78 7.12
C LEU A 481 -14.14 -17.65 7.35
N ILE A 482 -15.42 -18.01 7.52
CA ILE A 482 -16.54 -17.07 7.76
C ILE A 482 -16.53 -16.57 9.22
N ASN A 483 -16.43 -17.47 10.18
CA ASN A 483 -16.57 -17.20 11.61
C ASN A 483 -15.22 -16.79 12.22
N GLY A 484 -14.84 -15.52 12.02
CA GLY A 484 -13.61 -14.96 12.58
C GLY A 484 -12.32 -15.23 11.78
N GLY A 485 -12.39 -16.02 10.71
CA GLY A 485 -11.26 -16.31 9.82
C GLY A 485 -10.96 -15.22 8.77
N GLU A 486 -10.20 -15.60 7.74
CA GLU A 486 -9.66 -14.67 6.74
C GLU A 486 -10.73 -13.85 5.99
N LEU A 487 -11.91 -14.41 5.73
CA LEU A 487 -12.98 -13.68 5.03
C LEU A 487 -13.58 -12.59 5.93
N PHE A 488 -13.79 -12.89 7.22
CA PHE A 488 -14.17 -11.89 8.23
C PHE A 488 -13.10 -10.81 8.37
N LEU A 489 -11.82 -11.18 8.48
CA LEU A 489 -10.72 -10.23 8.61
C LEU A 489 -10.55 -9.35 7.37
N THR A 490 -10.80 -9.89 6.18
CA THR A 490 -10.77 -9.12 4.92
C THR A 490 -11.81 -7.99 4.95
N VAL A 491 -13.04 -8.26 5.41
CA VAL A 491 -14.06 -7.21 5.58
C VAL A 491 -13.76 -6.29 6.77
N LEU A 492 -13.21 -6.81 7.86
CA LEU A 492 -12.84 -5.99 9.02
C LEU A 492 -11.79 -4.92 8.65
N LEU A 493 -10.76 -5.30 7.90
CA LEU A 493 -9.58 -4.48 7.67
C LEU A 493 -9.59 -3.67 6.35
N ASN A 494 -10.46 -4.01 5.38
CA ASN A 494 -10.58 -3.25 4.13
C ASN A 494 -11.90 -2.45 4.09
N PRO A 495 -11.86 -1.11 3.98
CA PRO A 495 -13.07 -0.28 3.83
C PRO A 495 -13.91 -0.60 2.58
N ILE A 496 -13.28 -1.13 1.54
CA ILE A 496 -13.87 -1.51 0.25
C ILE A 496 -13.37 -2.92 -0.09
N SER A 497 -14.27 -3.85 -0.41
CA SER A 497 -13.94 -5.21 -0.83
C SER A 497 -14.81 -5.65 -2.00
N ILE A 498 -14.18 -6.02 -3.11
CA ILE A 498 -14.81 -6.65 -4.27
C ILE A 498 -14.46 -8.14 -4.21
N PHE A 499 -15.43 -9.02 -4.00
CA PHE A 499 -15.19 -10.47 -3.96
C PHE A 499 -15.41 -11.13 -5.32
N MET A 500 -14.55 -12.08 -5.65
CA MET A 500 -14.73 -12.99 -6.79
C MET A 500 -15.50 -14.24 -6.39
N THR A 501 -16.54 -14.56 -7.16
CA THR A 501 -17.29 -15.84 -7.17
C THR A 501 -17.57 -16.26 -8.60
N HIS A 502 -18.08 -17.47 -8.83
CA HIS A 502 -18.42 -17.98 -10.18
C HIS A 502 -19.82 -18.60 -10.20
N LEU A 503 -20.43 -18.73 -11.38
CA LEU A 503 -21.75 -19.35 -11.59
C LEU A 503 -21.99 -20.61 -10.74
N SER A 504 -21.02 -21.53 -10.76
CA SER A 504 -21.09 -22.82 -10.08
C SER A 504 -21.19 -22.73 -8.55
N ASN A 505 -20.82 -21.60 -7.94
CA ASN A 505 -20.98 -21.37 -6.51
C ASN A 505 -22.44 -21.04 -6.11
N TYR A 506 -23.33 -20.81 -7.08
CA TYR A 506 -24.75 -20.49 -6.85
C TYR A 506 -25.69 -21.61 -7.29
N GLY A 507 -25.22 -22.60 -8.06
CA GLY A 507 -25.95 -23.84 -8.32
C GLY A 507 -25.91 -24.81 -7.13
N ASN A 508 -26.79 -25.82 -7.16
CA ASN A 508 -26.86 -26.93 -6.20
C ASN A 508 -26.93 -26.46 -4.73
N ASP A 509 -25.85 -26.59 -3.94
CA ASP A 509 -25.82 -26.21 -2.51
C ASP A 509 -25.72 -24.68 -2.28
N ARG A 510 -25.50 -23.90 -3.34
CA ARG A 510 -25.48 -22.41 -3.32
C ARG A 510 -24.48 -21.82 -2.32
N LEU A 511 -23.26 -22.36 -2.31
CA LEU A 511 -22.21 -22.00 -1.35
C LEU A 511 -21.86 -20.50 -1.33
N GLY A 512 -22.02 -19.78 -2.44
CA GLY A 512 -21.90 -18.32 -2.48
C GLY A 512 -22.90 -17.65 -1.54
N LEU A 513 -24.17 -18.05 -1.60
CA LEU A 513 -25.23 -17.54 -0.74
C LEU A 513 -25.01 -17.94 0.72
N TYR A 514 -24.63 -19.20 1.00
CA TYR A 514 -24.28 -19.66 2.35
C TYR A 514 -23.18 -18.78 2.97
N THR A 515 -22.09 -18.58 2.21
CA THR A 515 -20.89 -17.88 2.67
C THR A 515 -21.17 -16.44 3.04
N PHE A 516 -21.74 -15.65 2.12
CA PHE A 516 -22.02 -14.24 2.39
C PHE A 516 -23.16 -14.05 3.39
N LYS A 517 -24.16 -14.94 3.43
CA LYS A 517 -25.25 -14.90 4.42
C LYS A 517 -24.74 -15.03 5.85
N ASN A 518 -23.89 -16.01 6.08
CA ASN A 518 -23.31 -16.25 7.40
C ASN A 518 -22.27 -15.17 7.77
N LEU A 519 -21.48 -14.69 6.81
CA LEU A 519 -20.53 -13.59 7.02
C LEU A 519 -21.20 -12.30 7.51
N VAL A 520 -22.26 -11.85 6.83
CA VAL A 520 -22.99 -10.63 7.24
C VAL A 520 -23.64 -10.81 8.60
N LYS A 521 -24.24 -11.98 8.87
CA LYS A 521 -24.82 -12.30 10.18
C LYS A 521 -23.75 -12.20 11.28
N PHE A 522 -22.59 -12.81 11.07
CA PHE A 522 -21.47 -12.79 12.02
C PHE A 522 -20.95 -11.36 12.25
N LEU A 523 -20.78 -10.57 11.17
CA LEU A 523 -20.40 -9.15 11.25
C LEU A 523 -21.43 -8.32 12.03
N GLN A 524 -22.73 -8.51 11.81
CA GLN A 524 -23.80 -7.75 12.49
C GLN A 524 -23.97 -8.14 13.98
N THR A 525 -23.66 -9.39 14.34
CA THR A 525 -23.62 -9.85 15.73
C THR A 525 -22.44 -9.21 16.48
N TRP A 526 -21.23 -9.30 15.93
CA TRP A 526 -19.98 -8.99 16.64
C TRP A 526 -19.40 -7.61 16.39
N THR A 527 -19.93 -6.84 15.42
CA THR A 527 -19.40 -5.51 15.08
C THR A 527 -20.47 -4.43 14.92
N ASN A 528 -20.03 -3.18 14.99
CA ASN A 528 -20.79 -1.97 14.68
C ASN A 528 -20.58 -1.51 13.21
N LEU A 529 -20.07 -2.39 12.33
CA LEU A 529 -19.80 -2.05 10.94
C LEU A 529 -21.10 -1.83 10.16
N ARG A 530 -21.13 -0.78 9.35
CA ARG A 530 -22.24 -0.42 8.48
C ARG A 530 -21.95 -0.93 7.07
N LEU A 531 -22.51 -2.08 6.72
CA LEU A 531 -22.36 -2.68 5.40
C LEU A 531 -23.24 -1.92 4.39
N GLN A 532 -22.64 -1.58 3.25
CA GLN A 532 -23.26 -0.85 2.15
C GLN A 532 -22.75 -1.41 0.83
N THR A 533 -23.43 -1.09 -0.28
CA THR A 533 -22.91 -1.29 -1.63
C THR A 533 -23.12 -0.05 -2.48
N LEU A 534 -22.18 0.22 -3.36
CA LEU A 534 -22.21 1.29 -4.36
C LEU A 534 -21.98 0.69 -5.74
N ALA A 535 -22.55 1.29 -6.78
CA ALA A 535 -22.25 0.89 -8.15
C ALA A 535 -20.75 1.06 -8.45
N PRO A 536 -20.12 0.24 -9.31
CA PRO A 536 -18.65 0.18 -9.46
C PRO A 536 -17.98 1.54 -9.74
N ILE A 537 -18.63 2.43 -10.47
CA ILE A 537 -18.13 3.79 -10.76
C ILE A 537 -18.09 4.67 -9.49
N GLN A 538 -19.15 4.64 -8.68
CA GLN A 538 -19.20 5.35 -7.41
C GLN A 538 -18.21 4.73 -6.41
N LEU A 539 -18.09 3.40 -6.42
CA LEU A 539 -17.12 2.68 -5.59
C LEU A 539 -15.68 3.05 -5.93
N ALA A 540 -15.34 3.18 -7.22
CA ALA A 540 -14.02 3.63 -7.65
C ALA A 540 -13.72 5.07 -7.22
N GLN A 541 -14.69 5.98 -7.34
CA GLN A 541 -14.57 7.34 -6.82
C GLN A 541 -14.34 7.32 -5.30
N ARG A 542 -15.10 6.50 -4.56
CA ARG A 542 -14.95 6.36 -3.11
C ARG A 542 -13.60 5.77 -2.72
N TYR A 543 -13.07 4.82 -3.50
CA TYR A 543 -11.77 4.21 -3.30
C TYR A 543 -10.64 5.25 -3.35
N PHE A 544 -10.53 6.02 -4.44
CA PHE A 544 -9.47 7.03 -4.57
C PHE A 544 -9.69 8.29 -3.73
N GLN A 545 -10.88 8.50 -3.15
CA GLN A 545 -11.09 9.47 -2.07
C GLN A 545 -10.48 9.00 -0.74
N ILE A 546 -10.57 7.71 -0.42
CA ILE A 546 -10.00 7.13 0.81
C ILE A 546 -8.49 6.93 0.64
N PHE A 547 -8.05 6.50 -0.54
CA PHE A 547 -6.65 6.17 -0.86
C PHE A 547 -6.13 7.00 -2.07
N PRO A 548 -5.94 8.32 -1.93
CA PRO A 548 -5.51 9.17 -3.05
C PRO A 548 -4.09 8.85 -3.53
N GLU A 549 -3.19 8.41 -2.64
CA GLU A 549 -1.82 7.99 -3.00
C GLU A 549 -1.82 6.73 -3.89
N GLU A 550 -2.84 5.87 -3.79
CA GLU A 550 -2.95 4.65 -4.61
C GLU A 550 -3.44 4.93 -6.04
N ARG A 551 -3.79 6.18 -6.38
CA ARG A 551 -4.15 6.54 -7.76
C ARG A 551 -2.95 6.39 -8.70
N ASP A 552 -1.75 6.74 -8.21
CA ASP A 552 -0.52 6.59 -8.97
C ASP A 552 -0.05 5.14 -8.91
N PRO A 553 0.13 4.46 -10.06
CA PRO A 553 0.60 3.08 -10.07
C PRO A 553 2.04 2.97 -9.53
N ILE A 554 2.38 1.74 -9.14
CA ILE A 554 3.73 1.27 -8.86
C ILE A 554 3.87 -0.07 -9.60
N TRP A 555 4.47 -0.02 -10.78
CA TRP A 555 4.77 -1.19 -11.59
C TRP A 555 5.81 -2.06 -10.88
N GLN A 556 5.43 -3.29 -10.54
CA GLN A 556 6.34 -4.31 -10.03
C GLN A 556 7.01 -5.04 -11.20
N ASP A 557 8.12 -5.71 -10.93
CA ASP A 557 8.72 -6.67 -11.85
C ASP A 557 7.73 -7.81 -12.15
N PRO A 558 7.20 -7.92 -13.40
CA PRO A 558 6.28 -9.00 -13.77
C PRO A 558 6.98 -10.36 -13.79
N CYS A 559 8.32 -10.40 -13.67
CA CYS A 559 9.12 -11.60 -13.75
C CYS A 559 9.38 -12.28 -12.40
N GLU A 560 9.14 -11.63 -11.26
CA GLU A 560 9.25 -12.27 -9.95
C GLU A 560 8.05 -13.18 -9.64
N ASP A 561 6.86 -12.87 -10.17
CA ASP A 561 5.67 -13.71 -10.01
C ASP A 561 5.47 -14.64 -11.22
N LYS A 562 5.41 -15.94 -10.97
CA LYS A 562 5.12 -16.95 -12.01
C LYS A 562 3.77 -16.68 -12.67
N ARG A 563 2.76 -16.28 -11.90
CA ARG A 563 1.42 -16.00 -12.43
C ARG A 563 1.44 -14.84 -13.41
N HIS A 564 2.16 -13.77 -13.09
CA HIS A 564 2.31 -12.61 -13.97
C HIS A 564 2.99 -12.96 -15.28
N LYS A 565 4.06 -13.79 -15.25
CA LYS A 565 4.68 -14.37 -16.44
C LYS A 565 3.69 -15.18 -17.28
N ASP A 566 2.92 -16.07 -16.66
CA ASP A 566 1.99 -16.98 -17.34
C ASP A 566 0.83 -16.21 -18.04
N ILE A 567 0.48 -15.01 -17.58
CA ILE A 567 -0.58 -14.15 -18.16
C ILE A 567 -0.04 -12.94 -18.95
N TRP A 568 1.28 -12.88 -19.19
CA TRP A 568 1.93 -11.86 -20.02
C TRP A 568 1.95 -12.29 -21.49
N SER A 569 2.08 -11.32 -22.41
CA SER A 569 2.17 -11.64 -23.83
C SER A 569 3.52 -12.29 -24.15
N LYS A 570 3.52 -13.37 -24.94
CA LYS A 570 4.72 -14.16 -25.29
C LYS A 570 5.81 -13.37 -26.04
N GLU A 571 5.46 -12.21 -26.62
CA GLU A 571 6.40 -11.29 -27.26
C GLU A 571 7.24 -10.49 -26.26
N LYS A 572 6.83 -10.47 -24.98
CA LYS A 572 7.47 -9.71 -23.90
C LYS A 572 8.36 -10.66 -23.09
N THR A 573 9.60 -10.26 -22.89
CA THR A 573 10.62 -11.05 -22.20
C THR A 573 11.27 -10.24 -21.09
N CYS A 574 11.66 -10.93 -20.01
CA CYS A 574 12.33 -10.32 -18.86
C CYS A 574 13.71 -9.74 -19.23
N ASP A 575 14.40 -10.38 -20.18
CA ASP A 575 15.73 -9.99 -20.62
C ASP A 575 15.77 -8.64 -21.34
N ARG A 576 14.60 -8.14 -21.80
CA ARG A 576 14.44 -6.82 -22.42
C ARG A 576 14.54 -5.65 -21.43
N PHE A 577 14.52 -5.91 -20.11
CA PHE A 577 14.68 -4.86 -19.11
C PHE A 577 16.16 -4.44 -18.91
N PRO A 578 16.43 -3.15 -18.62
CA PRO A 578 17.77 -2.68 -18.32
C PRO A 578 18.28 -3.22 -16.98
N LYS A 579 19.48 -3.81 -17.04
CA LYS A 579 20.22 -4.33 -15.88
C LYS A 579 21.05 -3.22 -15.20
N LEU A 580 21.19 -2.05 -15.83
CA LEU A 580 21.87 -0.86 -15.29
C LEU A 580 21.07 0.43 -15.52
N LEU A 581 20.96 1.25 -14.47
CA LEU A 581 20.43 2.62 -14.52
C LEU A 581 21.53 3.64 -14.20
N ILE A 582 21.78 4.59 -15.11
CA ILE A 582 22.66 5.75 -14.87
C ILE A 582 21.78 6.93 -14.46
N ILE A 583 21.66 7.15 -13.14
CA ILE A 583 20.60 7.97 -12.55
C ILE A 583 20.88 9.48 -12.55
N GLY A 584 22.11 9.90 -12.83
CA GLY A 584 22.54 11.30 -12.75
C GLY A 584 23.59 11.56 -11.66
N PRO A 585 23.59 12.75 -11.03
CA PRO A 585 22.76 13.92 -11.36
C PRO A 585 23.05 14.53 -12.74
N GLN A 586 22.28 15.56 -13.11
CA GLN A 586 22.57 16.36 -14.30
C GLN A 586 23.95 17.04 -14.22
N LYS A 587 24.54 17.33 -15.38
CA LYS A 587 25.78 18.09 -15.57
C LYS A 587 27.10 17.43 -15.13
N THR A 588 27.08 16.19 -14.64
CA THR A 588 28.27 15.51 -14.08
C THR A 588 29.08 14.64 -15.05
N GLY A 589 28.71 14.62 -16.34
CA GLY A 589 29.38 13.81 -17.37
C GLY A 589 28.60 12.58 -17.86
N THR A 590 27.34 12.41 -17.42
CA THR A 590 26.48 11.27 -17.75
C THR A 590 26.38 10.90 -19.24
N THR A 591 26.32 11.87 -20.16
CA THR A 591 26.33 11.56 -21.61
C THR A 591 27.67 11.03 -22.11
N ALA A 592 28.80 11.43 -21.49
CA ALA A 592 30.11 10.88 -21.82
C ALA A 592 30.17 9.41 -21.40
N LEU A 593 29.76 9.11 -20.16
CA LEU A 593 29.68 7.74 -19.67
C LEU A 593 28.76 6.86 -20.52
N TYR A 594 27.58 7.35 -20.87
CA TYR A 594 26.62 6.64 -21.74
C TYR A 594 27.26 6.25 -23.09
N LEU A 595 27.98 7.18 -23.74
CA LEU A 595 28.67 6.87 -24.99
C LEU A 595 29.84 5.90 -24.80
N PHE A 596 30.62 6.02 -23.72
CA PHE A 596 31.73 5.10 -23.46
C PHE A 596 31.24 3.69 -23.18
N LEU A 597 30.16 3.51 -22.40
CA LEU A 597 29.56 2.19 -22.16
C LEU A 597 29.01 1.57 -23.45
N GLY A 598 28.40 2.36 -24.32
CA GLY A 598 27.91 1.92 -25.64
C GLY A 598 29.01 1.56 -26.65
N MET A 599 30.30 1.60 -26.28
CA MET A 599 31.40 1.03 -27.07
C MET A 599 31.71 -0.42 -26.69
N HIS A 600 31.18 -0.92 -25.58
CA HIS A 600 31.41 -2.30 -25.13
C HIS A 600 30.49 -3.26 -25.91
N PRO A 601 31.00 -4.36 -26.48
CA PRO A 601 30.17 -5.28 -27.28
C PRO A 601 29.02 -5.88 -26.48
N ASP A 602 29.24 -6.23 -25.22
CA ASP A 602 28.22 -6.84 -24.35
C ASP A 602 27.20 -5.82 -23.78
N LEU A 603 27.43 -4.50 -23.92
CA LEU A 603 26.55 -3.46 -23.36
C LEU A 603 25.76 -2.76 -24.47
N THR A 604 24.43 -2.83 -24.41
CA THR A 604 23.56 -2.15 -25.38
C THR A 604 22.72 -1.07 -24.71
N SER A 605 22.73 0.13 -25.27
CA SER A 605 21.92 1.25 -24.78
C SER A 605 20.49 1.20 -25.32
N ASN A 606 19.59 1.97 -24.70
CA ASN A 606 18.27 2.27 -25.25
C ASN A 606 18.33 2.98 -26.62
N TYR A 607 17.25 2.83 -27.40
CA TYR A 607 16.98 3.67 -28.56
C TYR A 607 16.71 5.13 -28.12
N PRO A 608 17.05 6.12 -28.96
CA PRO A 608 16.84 7.52 -28.63
C PRO A 608 15.36 7.93 -28.71
N SER A 609 14.91 8.69 -27.72
CA SER A 609 13.60 9.34 -27.71
C SER A 609 13.60 10.59 -28.60
N LYS A 610 12.49 10.85 -29.29
CA LYS A 610 12.29 12.07 -30.09
C LYS A 610 12.19 13.34 -29.23
N GLU A 611 11.75 13.21 -27.98
CA GLU A 611 11.53 14.32 -27.05
C GLU A 611 12.73 14.51 -26.10
N THR A 612 13.33 13.41 -25.65
CA THR A 612 14.33 13.38 -24.56
C THR A 612 15.72 12.88 -24.98
N PHE A 613 15.94 12.70 -26.29
CA PHE A 613 17.22 12.30 -26.91
C PHE A 613 17.76 10.98 -26.34
N GLU A 614 18.95 10.99 -25.74
CA GLU A 614 19.54 9.79 -25.14
C GLU A 614 18.79 9.28 -23.89
N GLU A 615 17.94 10.09 -23.26
CA GLU A 615 17.25 9.76 -22.02
C GLU A 615 15.83 9.23 -22.26
N ILE A 616 15.37 8.28 -21.42
CA ILE A 616 13.98 7.78 -21.45
C ILE A 616 13.08 8.61 -20.51
N GLN A 617 13.61 9.02 -19.35
CA GLN A 617 12.89 9.76 -18.31
C GLN A 617 11.56 9.10 -17.91
N PHE A 618 11.60 7.79 -17.66
CA PHE A 618 10.42 7.00 -17.29
C PHE A 618 10.04 7.20 -15.81
N PHE A 619 10.96 6.91 -14.88
CA PHE A 619 10.62 6.82 -13.45
C PHE A 619 10.33 8.17 -12.76
N ASN A 620 10.87 9.28 -13.27
CA ASN A 620 10.83 10.60 -12.61
C ASN A 620 9.53 11.41 -12.81
N GLY A 621 8.66 11.06 -13.76
CA GLY A 621 7.58 11.96 -14.19
C GLY A 621 6.38 11.29 -14.87
N HIS A 622 5.77 12.01 -15.81
CA HIS A 622 4.51 11.61 -16.48
C HIS A 622 4.64 10.37 -17.36
N ASN A 623 5.83 10.10 -17.92
CA ASN A 623 6.07 8.94 -18.78
C ASN A 623 5.83 7.61 -18.05
N TYR A 624 6.02 7.57 -16.73
CA TYR A 624 5.71 6.40 -15.92
C TYR A 624 4.27 5.88 -16.10
N HIS A 625 3.32 6.78 -16.32
CA HIS A 625 1.89 6.46 -16.44
C HIS A 625 1.54 5.85 -17.80
N ARG A 626 2.46 5.88 -18.79
CA ARG A 626 2.33 5.18 -20.07
C ARG A 626 2.48 3.66 -19.93
N GLY A 627 2.99 3.17 -18.79
CA GLY A 627 3.05 1.75 -18.46
C GLY A 627 4.38 1.08 -18.82
N ILE A 628 4.51 -0.20 -18.44
CA ILE A 628 5.71 -1.02 -18.63
C ILE A 628 6.03 -1.21 -20.12
N ASP A 629 5.01 -1.43 -20.95
CA ASP A 629 5.14 -1.68 -22.39
C ASP A 629 5.88 -0.54 -23.10
N TRP A 630 5.45 0.69 -22.84
CA TRP A 630 6.09 1.91 -23.36
C TRP A 630 7.57 2.03 -22.96
N TYR A 631 7.95 1.53 -21.78
CA TYR A 631 9.35 1.51 -21.35
C TYR A 631 10.15 0.42 -22.07
N MET A 632 9.57 -0.76 -22.28
CA MET A 632 10.21 -1.87 -23.01
C MET A 632 10.45 -1.55 -24.50
N GLU A 633 9.60 -0.74 -25.13
CA GLU A 633 9.76 -0.29 -26.53
C GLU A 633 11.12 0.38 -26.80
N TYR A 634 11.73 1.02 -25.80
CA TYR A 634 13.04 1.66 -25.91
C TYR A 634 14.23 0.70 -25.96
N PHE A 635 14.04 -0.57 -25.62
CA PHE A 635 15.09 -1.58 -25.65
C PHE A 635 14.90 -2.50 -26.86
N PRO A 636 15.98 -2.97 -27.51
CA PRO A 636 15.87 -3.96 -28.59
C PRO A 636 15.25 -5.26 -28.07
N LEU A 637 14.76 -6.09 -28.98
CA LEU A 637 14.41 -7.47 -28.63
C LEU A 637 15.71 -8.23 -28.31
N PRO A 638 15.74 -9.04 -27.23
CA PRO A 638 16.92 -9.84 -26.91
C PRO A 638 17.25 -10.80 -28.04
N SER A 639 18.54 -10.85 -28.36
CA SER A 639 19.10 -11.87 -29.23
C SER A 639 19.05 -13.23 -28.54
N ASN A 640 19.14 -14.32 -29.31
CA ASN A 640 19.21 -15.68 -28.75
C ASN A 640 20.54 -15.96 -27.98
N THR A 641 21.40 -14.95 -27.82
CA THR A 641 22.65 -15.02 -27.06
C THR A 641 22.45 -14.46 -25.64
N SER A 642 22.82 -15.26 -24.63
CA SER A 642 22.66 -14.98 -23.19
C SER A 642 23.49 -13.77 -22.66
N SER A 643 24.13 -13.01 -23.54
CA SER A 643 25.06 -11.92 -23.25
C SER A 643 24.41 -10.54 -23.12
N ASP A 644 23.16 -10.37 -23.55
CA ASP A 644 22.57 -9.04 -23.72
C ASP A 644 22.40 -8.31 -22.38
N PHE A 645 23.15 -7.20 -22.20
CA PHE A 645 23.11 -6.37 -21.01
C PHE A 645 22.66 -4.95 -21.37
N TYR A 646 21.38 -4.66 -21.12
CA TYR A 646 20.81 -3.35 -21.41
C TYR A 646 21.03 -2.33 -20.30
N PHE A 647 21.23 -1.07 -20.70
CA PHE A 647 21.32 0.06 -19.79
C PHE A 647 20.58 1.29 -20.32
N GLU A 648 20.09 2.13 -19.41
CA GLU A 648 19.59 3.47 -19.73
C GLU A 648 20.27 4.55 -18.90
N LYS A 649 20.13 5.79 -19.35
CA LYS A 649 20.64 6.98 -18.67
C LYS A 649 19.53 8.03 -18.66
N SER A 650 19.15 8.46 -17.46
CA SER A 650 18.19 9.55 -17.27
C SER A 650 18.62 10.37 -16.05
N ALA A 651 19.25 11.53 -16.30
CA ALA A 651 19.95 12.27 -15.25
C ALA A 651 19.02 12.96 -14.22
N ASN A 652 17.71 12.92 -14.47
CA ASN A 652 16.63 13.41 -13.60
C ASN A 652 16.14 12.35 -12.58
N TYR A 653 16.75 11.16 -12.55
CA TYR A 653 16.37 10.12 -11.59
C TYR A 653 17.00 10.37 -10.21
N PHE A 654 18.21 10.93 -10.15
CA PHE A 654 18.95 11.15 -8.91
C PHE A 654 18.23 12.09 -7.93
N ASP A 655 17.75 13.24 -8.40
CA ASP A 655 17.11 14.26 -7.56
C ASP A 655 15.61 14.04 -7.34
N SER A 656 14.97 13.22 -8.17
CA SER A 656 13.55 12.85 -8.07
C SER A 656 13.20 12.14 -6.76
N GLU A 657 12.05 12.49 -6.18
CA GLU A 657 11.53 11.90 -4.94
C GLU A 657 10.86 10.54 -5.17
N VAL A 658 10.36 10.27 -6.38
CA VAL A 658 9.60 9.05 -6.70
C VAL A 658 10.41 8.02 -7.49
N ALA A 659 11.50 8.42 -8.14
CA ALA A 659 12.23 7.57 -9.07
C ALA A 659 12.83 6.31 -8.40
N ALA A 660 13.48 6.46 -7.24
CA ALA A 660 14.08 5.32 -6.53
C ALA A 660 13.05 4.23 -6.17
N ARG A 661 11.90 4.61 -5.62
CA ARG A 661 10.78 3.70 -5.28
C ARG A 661 10.21 3.00 -6.51
N ARG A 662 9.98 3.76 -7.60
CA ARG A 662 9.41 3.24 -8.85
C ARG A 662 10.39 2.35 -9.62
N ALA A 663 11.68 2.66 -9.57
CA ALA A 663 12.74 1.86 -10.18
C ALA A 663 12.95 0.54 -9.42
N ALA A 664 13.01 0.57 -8.09
CA ALA A 664 13.19 -0.64 -7.28
C ALA A 664 12.00 -1.61 -7.36
N ALA A 665 10.78 -1.12 -7.57
CA ALA A 665 9.62 -1.96 -7.80
C ALA A 665 9.70 -2.75 -9.12
N LEU A 666 10.03 -2.07 -10.23
CA LEU A 666 10.08 -2.70 -11.55
C LEU A 666 11.41 -3.44 -11.83
N LEU A 667 12.51 -2.95 -11.26
CA LEU A 667 13.88 -3.37 -11.53
C LEU A 667 14.67 -3.60 -10.22
N PRO A 668 14.22 -4.49 -9.31
CA PRO A 668 14.82 -4.68 -7.99
C PRO A 668 16.29 -5.15 -8.07
N LYS A 669 16.64 -5.89 -9.13
CA LYS A 669 17.97 -6.47 -9.35
C LYS A 669 18.92 -5.55 -10.14
N ALA A 670 18.46 -4.40 -10.63
CA ALA A 670 19.30 -3.50 -11.41
C ALA A 670 20.50 -2.97 -10.61
N LYS A 671 21.60 -2.72 -11.33
CA LYS A 671 22.72 -1.91 -10.85
C LYS A 671 22.41 -0.43 -11.07
N VAL A 672 22.91 0.42 -10.20
CA VAL A 672 22.69 1.87 -10.20
C VAL A 672 24.04 2.58 -10.22
N ILE A 673 24.25 3.49 -11.17
CA ILE A 673 25.44 4.32 -11.26
C ILE A 673 25.07 5.79 -11.11
N THR A 674 25.79 6.49 -10.22
CA THR A 674 25.75 7.95 -10.10
C THR A 674 27.15 8.55 -10.24
N ILE A 675 27.25 9.75 -10.81
CA ILE A 675 28.51 10.44 -11.09
C ILE A 675 28.50 11.78 -10.37
N LEU A 676 29.47 12.02 -9.47
CA LEU A 676 29.53 13.23 -8.66
C LEU A 676 30.76 14.07 -9.03
N ILE A 677 30.54 15.37 -9.25
CA ILE A 677 31.58 16.41 -9.33
C ILE A 677 31.35 17.43 -8.21
N ASN A 678 32.30 18.35 -7.98
CA ASN A 678 32.14 19.45 -7.02
C ASN A 678 30.75 20.12 -7.20
N PRO A 679 29.92 20.20 -6.15
CA PRO A 679 28.52 20.64 -6.27
C PRO A 679 28.40 22.11 -6.68
N ALA A 680 29.41 22.94 -6.42
CA ALA A 680 29.47 24.32 -6.89
C ALA A 680 29.67 24.38 -8.43
N ASP A 681 30.62 23.63 -8.96
CA ASP A 681 30.86 23.53 -10.41
C ASP A 681 29.68 22.85 -11.14
N ARG A 682 28.97 21.91 -10.48
CA ARG A 682 27.71 21.34 -10.96
C ARG A 682 26.61 22.40 -11.10
N ALA A 683 26.41 23.21 -10.06
CA ALA A 683 25.43 24.29 -10.04
C ALA A 683 25.74 25.34 -11.12
N TYR A 684 27.02 25.74 -11.26
CA TYR A 684 27.46 26.68 -12.29
C TYR A 684 27.27 26.13 -13.70
N SER A 685 27.58 24.85 -13.94
CA SER A 685 27.35 24.20 -15.23
C SER A 685 25.86 24.03 -15.58
N TRP A 686 24.98 24.02 -14.58
CA TRP A 686 23.52 24.08 -14.77
C TRP A 686 23.05 25.50 -15.13
N TYR A 687 23.51 26.54 -14.41
CA TYR A 687 23.24 27.93 -14.79
C TYR A 687 23.70 28.24 -16.24
N GLN A 688 24.92 27.85 -16.60
CA GLN A 688 25.43 28.00 -17.97
C GLN A 688 24.71 27.09 -18.99
N HIS A 689 24.06 26.01 -18.54
CA HIS A 689 23.16 25.23 -19.38
C HIS A 689 21.89 25.99 -19.72
N GLN A 690 21.28 26.66 -18.74
CA GLN A 690 20.06 27.45 -18.92
C GLN A 690 20.30 28.68 -19.79
N ARG A 691 21.41 29.40 -19.58
CA ARG A 691 21.83 30.49 -20.49
C ARG A 691 21.97 30.07 -21.94
N ALA A 692 22.50 28.87 -22.17
CA ALA A 692 22.68 28.30 -23.51
C ALA A 692 21.41 27.67 -24.12
N HIS A 693 20.26 27.82 -23.46
CA HIS A 693 18.91 27.53 -23.98
C HIS A 693 17.99 28.76 -23.83
N ASP A 694 18.59 29.95 -23.79
CA ASP A 694 17.92 31.25 -23.77
C ASP A 694 16.89 31.44 -22.62
N ASP A 695 17.18 30.83 -21.46
CA ASP A 695 16.39 31.03 -20.24
C ASP A 695 16.46 32.50 -19.81
N ALA A 696 15.32 33.19 -19.89
CA ALA A 696 15.21 34.62 -19.62
C ALA A 696 15.63 35.04 -18.20
N VAL A 697 15.60 34.12 -17.23
CA VAL A 697 16.08 34.39 -15.86
C VAL A 697 17.60 34.25 -15.83
N ALA A 698 18.13 33.17 -16.39
CA ALA A 698 19.58 32.92 -16.40
C ALA A 698 20.35 33.94 -17.26
N LEU A 699 19.72 34.51 -18.29
CA LEU A 699 20.27 35.61 -19.08
C LEU A 699 20.19 36.98 -18.37
N LYS A 700 19.15 37.22 -17.55
CA LYS A 700 18.94 38.50 -16.85
C LYS A 700 19.81 38.67 -15.61
N TYR A 701 20.01 37.59 -14.84
CA TYR A 701 20.69 37.62 -13.54
C TYR A 701 22.06 36.97 -13.63
N THR A 702 23.04 37.46 -12.87
CA THR A 702 24.37 36.83 -12.76
C THR A 702 24.28 35.52 -11.98
N PHE A 703 25.33 34.70 -12.00
CA PHE A 703 25.34 33.48 -11.20
C PHE A 703 25.28 33.78 -9.69
N HIS A 704 25.93 34.85 -9.24
CA HIS A 704 25.92 35.27 -7.84
C HIS A 704 24.50 35.66 -7.38
N ASP A 705 23.77 36.44 -8.19
CA ASP A 705 22.37 36.82 -7.93
C ASP A 705 21.45 35.59 -7.83
N VAL A 706 21.71 34.56 -8.65
CA VAL A 706 20.93 33.31 -8.64
C VAL A 706 21.17 32.53 -7.36
N ILE A 707 22.43 32.33 -6.94
CA ILE A 707 22.73 31.49 -5.76
C ILE A 707 22.40 32.19 -4.44
N THR A 708 22.53 33.52 -4.37
CA THR A 708 22.22 34.33 -3.17
C THR A 708 20.76 34.77 -3.07
N ALA A 709 19.90 34.42 -4.02
CA ALA A 709 18.50 34.85 -4.07
C ALA A 709 17.75 34.60 -2.74
N GLY A 710 17.33 35.68 -2.09
CA GLY A 710 16.62 35.66 -0.81
C GLY A 710 15.14 35.27 -0.93
N ARG A 711 14.39 35.36 0.19
CA ARG A 711 12.96 35.02 0.22
C ARG A 711 12.11 35.95 -0.66
N ASP A 712 12.48 37.23 -0.68
CA ASP A 712 11.81 38.31 -1.43
C ASP A 712 12.21 38.35 -2.91
N ALA A 713 13.15 37.50 -3.34
CA ALA A 713 13.54 37.39 -4.73
C ALA A 713 12.39 36.83 -5.60
N PRO A 714 12.29 37.23 -6.88
CA PRO A 714 11.22 36.76 -7.77
C PRO A 714 11.11 35.24 -7.82
N VAL A 715 9.89 34.70 -7.82
CA VAL A 715 9.64 33.24 -7.78
C VAL A 715 10.41 32.48 -8.87
N LYS A 716 10.48 33.03 -10.10
CA LYS A 716 11.24 32.41 -11.21
C LYS A 716 12.75 32.35 -10.94
N LEU A 717 13.32 33.34 -10.23
CA LEU A 717 14.73 33.35 -9.81
C LEU A 717 14.99 32.29 -8.74
N ARG A 718 14.10 32.19 -7.73
CA ARG A 718 14.16 31.15 -6.70
C ARG A 718 13.98 29.73 -7.26
N VAL A 719 13.17 29.55 -8.30
CA VAL A 719 13.06 28.26 -9.02
C VAL A 719 14.37 27.90 -9.72
N LEU A 720 15.03 28.86 -10.38
CA LEU A 720 16.34 28.64 -10.99
C LEU A 720 17.42 28.34 -9.93
N GLN A 721 17.45 29.10 -8.83
CA GLN A 721 18.30 28.85 -7.65
C GLN A 721 18.12 27.42 -7.13
N ASN A 722 16.89 26.98 -6.88
CA ASN A 722 16.62 25.63 -6.39
C ASN A 722 17.11 24.56 -7.38
N ARG A 723 16.93 24.75 -8.68
CA ARG A 723 17.47 23.84 -9.72
C ARG A 723 19.01 23.85 -9.79
N CYS A 724 19.65 24.98 -9.49
CA CYS A 724 21.10 25.08 -9.33
C CYS A 724 21.59 24.38 -8.05
N LEU A 725 20.95 24.61 -6.90
CA LEU A 725 21.48 24.20 -5.60
C LEU A 725 21.03 22.80 -5.15
N VAL A 726 19.72 22.54 -5.14
CA VAL A 726 19.14 21.33 -4.53
C VAL A 726 19.73 20.02 -5.07
N PRO A 727 19.90 19.80 -6.39
CA PRO A 727 20.50 18.55 -6.90
C PRO A 727 21.99 18.37 -6.54
N GLY A 728 22.61 19.34 -5.86
CA GLY A 728 23.93 19.25 -5.24
C GLY A 728 23.94 18.63 -3.84
N TRP A 729 22.77 18.41 -3.22
CA TRP A 729 22.64 17.78 -1.90
C TRP A 729 22.78 16.26 -2.00
N TYR A 730 23.97 15.82 -2.46
CA TYR A 730 24.22 14.46 -2.91
C TYR A 730 23.91 13.39 -1.84
N ALA A 731 24.20 13.66 -0.57
CA ALA A 731 23.89 12.74 0.54
C ALA A 731 22.38 12.47 0.64
N THR A 732 21.56 13.53 0.73
CA THR A 732 20.10 13.46 0.84
C THR A 732 19.45 12.71 -0.32
N HIS A 733 19.98 12.86 -1.53
CA HIS A 733 19.49 12.14 -2.70
C HIS A 733 19.92 10.67 -2.67
N LEU A 734 21.18 10.39 -2.33
CA LEU A 734 21.73 9.03 -2.27
C LEU A 734 21.07 8.18 -1.18
N GLU A 735 20.70 8.77 -0.04
CA GLU A 735 19.92 8.09 1.02
C GLU A 735 18.55 7.57 0.54
N ARG A 736 17.87 8.29 -0.36
CA ARG A 736 16.60 7.81 -0.96
C ARG A 736 16.83 6.57 -1.83
N TRP A 737 17.93 6.53 -2.56
CA TRP A 737 18.30 5.36 -3.37
C TRP A 737 18.73 4.18 -2.48
N LEU A 738 19.50 4.44 -1.41
CA LEU A 738 19.88 3.44 -0.40
C LEU A 738 18.71 2.90 0.42
N SER A 739 17.59 3.63 0.50
CA SER A 739 16.35 3.16 1.14
C SER A 739 15.62 2.08 0.31
N HIS A 740 16.04 1.85 -0.93
CA HIS A 740 15.40 0.92 -1.87
C HIS A 740 16.36 -0.07 -2.55
N TYR A 741 17.64 0.29 -2.72
CA TYR A 741 18.68 -0.55 -3.31
C TYR A 741 19.77 -0.86 -2.28
N HIS A 742 20.27 -2.10 -2.28
CA HIS A 742 21.38 -2.48 -1.41
C HIS A 742 22.66 -1.70 -1.80
N PRO A 743 23.54 -1.30 -0.85
CA PRO A 743 24.76 -0.54 -1.16
C PRO A 743 25.65 -1.17 -2.24
N SER A 744 25.71 -2.52 -2.35
CA SER A 744 26.46 -3.24 -3.39
C SER A 744 25.83 -3.21 -4.80
N GLN A 745 24.61 -2.67 -4.93
CA GLN A 745 23.98 -2.36 -6.21
C GLN A 745 24.22 -0.92 -6.66
N ILE A 746 24.79 -0.05 -5.80
CA ILE A 746 25.05 1.35 -6.14
C ILE A 746 26.56 1.60 -6.27
N LEU A 747 26.97 2.15 -7.41
CA LEU A 747 28.33 2.61 -7.66
C LEU A 747 28.35 4.14 -7.77
N VAL A 748 29.16 4.76 -6.90
CA VAL A 748 29.46 6.19 -6.98
C VAL A 748 30.76 6.38 -7.76
N LEU A 749 30.70 7.23 -8.79
CA LEU A 749 31.80 7.58 -9.67
C LEU A 749 32.26 9.01 -9.42
N ASP A 750 33.58 9.20 -9.48
CA ASP A 750 34.20 10.51 -9.48
C ASP A 750 34.16 11.09 -10.91
N GLY A 751 33.37 12.15 -11.11
CA GLY A 751 33.26 12.82 -12.39
C GLY A 751 34.51 13.61 -12.79
N GLN A 752 35.40 13.93 -11.85
CA GLN A 752 36.71 14.50 -12.16
C GLN A 752 37.59 13.43 -12.83
N MET A 753 37.67 12.24 -12.25
CA MET A 753 38.36 11.09 -12.85
C MET A 753 37.75 10.69 -14.20
N LEU A 754 36.43 10.74 -14.37
CA LEU A 754 35.80 10.49 -15.68
C LEU A 754 36.20 11.53 -16.74
N ARG A 755 36.56 12.76 -16.31
CA ARG A 755 37.04 13.83 -17.20
C ARG A 755 38.53 13.71 -17.50
N THR A 756 39.36 13.32 -16.54
CA THR A 756 40.84 13.27 -16.68
C THR A 756 41.36 11.93 -17.15
N GLU A 757 40.81 10.82 -16.64
CA GLU A 757 41.25 9.43 -16.87
C GLU A 757 40.04 8.50 -17.05
N PRO A 758 39.21 8.67 -18.10
CA PRO A 758 37.98 7.92 -18.29
C PRO A 758 38.20 6.40 -18.32
N ALA A 759 39.31 5.92 -18.88
CA ALA A 759 39.58 4.48 -18.99
C ALA A 759 39.65 3.77 -17.63
N ALA A 760 40.29 4.37 -16.62
CA ALA A 760 40.34 3.82 -15.26
C ALA A 760 38.96 3.78 -14.59
N VAL A 761 38.10 4.77 -14.90
CA VAL A 761 36.70 4.78 -14.46
C VAL A 761 35.90 3.66 -15.15
N MET A 762 36.09 3.47 -16.46
CA MET A 762 35.44 2.38 -17.19
C MET A 762 35.84 1.01 -16.65
N ASP A 763 37.12 0.77 -16.33
CA ASP A 763 37.57 -0.48 -15.72
C ASP A 763 36.93 -0.76 -14.35
N LYS A 764 36.68 0.28 -13.55
CA LYS A 764 35.91 0.15 -12.29
C LYS A 764 34.47 -0.29 -12.58
N ILE A 765 33.85 0.22 -13.64
CA ILE A 765 32.48 -0.13 -14.04
C ILE A 765 32.40 -1.56 -14.59
N GLN A 766 33.33 -1.96 -15.46
CA GLN A 766 33.39 -3.33 -15.99
C GLN A 766 33.43 -4.37 -14.86
N LYS A 767 34.27 -4.13 -13.84
CA LYS A 767 34.34 -4.96 -12.62
C LYS A 767 33.06 -4.94 -11.78
N PHE A 768 32.41 -3.79 -11.65
CA PHE A 768 31.16 -3.66 -10.89
C PHE A 768 29.94 -4.31 -11.56
N LEU A 769 29.90 -4.29 -12.89
CA LEU A 769 28.87 -4.99 -13.69
C LEU A 769 29.16 -6.49 -13.82
N GLY A 770 30.39 -6.94 -13.55
CA GLY A 770 30.79 -8.34 -13.64
C GLY A 770 30.95 -8.84 -15.07
N LEU A 771 31.36 -7.97 -16.00
CA LEU A 771 31.53 -8.33 -17.41
C LEU A 771 32.67 -9.34 -17.59
N THR A 772 32.42 -10.41 -18.35
CA THR A 772 33.39 -11.47 -18.63
C THR A 772 34.42 -11.01 -19.67
N ASN A 773 33.96 -10.36 -20.73
CA ASN A 773 34.82 -9.67 -21.69
C ASN A 773 35.21 -8.32 -21.08
N THR A 774 36.49 -7.97 -21.11
CA THR A 774 36.97 -6.66 -20.65
C THR A 774 37.60 -5.90 -21.82
N LEU A 775 37.02 -4.75 -22.13
CA LEU A 775 37.49 -3.84 -23.16
C LEU A 775 38.52 -2.88 -22.57
N ASN A 776 39.69 -2.79 -23.19
CA ASN A 776 40.74 -1.85 -22.75
C ASN A 776 40.49 -0.46 -23.34
N TYR A 777 39.86 0.41 -22.54
CA TYR A 777 39.50 1.76 -22.94
C TYR A 777 40.69 2.68 -23.24
N HIS A 778 41.90 2.39 -22.74
CA HIS A 778 43.11 3.15 -23.09
C HIS A 778 43.50 3.02 -24.57
N LYS A 779 43.03 1.97 -25.27
CA LYS A 779 43.32 1.77 -26.70
C LYS A 779 42.29 2.41 -27.64
N ILE A 780 41.11 2.76 -27.13
CA ILE A 780 39.96 3.24 -27.93
C ILE A 780 39.46 4.63 -27.55
N LEU A 781 40.06 5.25 -26.52
CA LEU A 781 39.84 6.64 -26.15
C LEU A 781 41.13 7.43 -26.37
N ALA A 782 41.00 8.65 -26.90
CA ALA A 782 42.11 9.59 -27.06
C ALA A 782 41.69 10.98 -26.58
N PHE A 783 42.63 11.72 -25.97
CA PHE A 783 42.40 13.12 -25.59
C PHE A 783 42.49 14.01 -26.83
N ASP A 784 41.46 14.82 -27.08
CA ASP A 784 41.43 15.79 -28.18
C ASP A 784 41.73 17.20 -27.63
N PRO A 785 42.91 17.80 -27.93
CA PRO A 785 43.28 19.11 -27.40
C PRO A 785 42.39 20.26 -27.88
N LYS A 786 41.76 20.13 -29.06
CA LYS A 786 40.85 21.15 -29.61
C LYS A 786 39.50 21.11 -28.89
N LYS A 787 39.01 19.92 -28.54
CA LYS A 787 37.82 19.75 -27.70
C LYS A 787 38.11 20.08 -26.23
N GLY A 788 39.30 19.72 -25.72
CA GLY A 788 39.67 19.79 -24.31
C GLY A 788 39.14 18.63 -23.47
N PHE A 789 38.76 17.51 -24.11
CA PHE A 789 38.15 16.34 -23.47
C PHE A 789 38.57 15.06 -24.20
N TRP A 790 38.42 13.92 -23.53
CA TRP A 790 38.55 12.61 -24.14
C TRP A 790 37.41 12.30 -25.11
N CYS A 791 37.76 11.65 -26.22
CA CYS A 791 36.88 11.30 -27.32
C CYS A 791 37.14 9.85 -27.77
N GLN A 792 36.20 9.27 -28.51
CA GLN A 792 36.41 7.95 -29.12
C GLN A 792 37.49 8.06 -30.21
N LEU A 793 38.46 7.15 -30.20
CA LEU A 793 39.44 6.98 -31.26
C LEU A 793 38.81 6.16 -32.40
N LEU A 794 38.97 6.62 -33.63
CA LEU A 794 38.58 5.94 -34.86
C LEU A 794 39.82 5.57 -35.69
N ASP A 795 39.63 4.67 -36.65
CA ASP A 795 40.67 4.26 -37.60
C ASP A 795 41.30 5.47 -38.32
N GLY A 796 42.62 5.41 -38.50
CA GLY A 796 43.41 6.51 -39.04
C GLY A 796 43.60 7.69 -38.07
N GLY A 797 43.43 7.50 -36.76
CA GLY A 797 43.78 8.48 -35.73
C GLY A 797 42.78 9.62 -35.55
N LYS A 798 41.57 9.51 -36.14
CA LYS A 798 40.53 10.54 -36.05
C LYS A 798 39.76 10.42 -34.72
N THR A 799 39.38 11.55 -34.13
CA THR A 799 38.60 11.59 -32.89
C THR A 799 37.10 11.83 -33.15
N LYS A 800 36.24 11.01 -32.56
CA LYS A 800 34.78 11.23 -32.52
C LYS A 800 34.39 11.75 -31.14
N CYS A 801 34.32 13.07 -31.05
CA CYS A 801 34.02 13.79 -29.82
C CYS A 801 32.52 14.02 -29.58
N LEU A 802 32.15 14.27 -28.31
CA LEU A 802 30.82 14.74 -27.94
C LEU A 802 30.46 16.06 -28.63
N GLY A 803 29.18 16.24 -28.96
CA GLY A 803 28.64 17.42 -29.65
C GLY A 803 28.87 18.75 -28.93
N LYS A 804 28.59 19.87 -29.63
CA LYS A 804 28.86 21.25 -29.16
C LYS A 804 28.19 21.61 -27.82
N SER A 805 27.07 20.97 -27.46
CA SER A 805 26.34 21.21 -26.21
C SER A 805 26.99 20.59 -24.96
N LYS A 806 27.97 19.70 -25.13
CA LYS A 806 28.69 19.02 -24.04
C LYS A 806 30.15 19.52 -24.01
N GLY A 807 30.67 19.91 -22.85
CA GLY A 807 31.96 20.59 -22.76
C GLY A 807 31.94 22.00 -23.37
N ARG A 808 30.91 22.80 -23.02
CA ARG A 808 30.83 24.21 -23.44
C ARG A 808 31.97 25.00 -22.82
N ARG A 809 32.54 25.95 -23.57
CA ARG A 809 33.47 26.95 -23.03
C ARG A 809 32.65 28.14 -22.53
N TYR A 810 32.86 28.51 -21.27
CA TYR A 810 32.26 29.66 -20.60
C TYR A 810 33.29 30.23 -19.61
N PRO A 811 33.16 31.50 -19.15
CA PRO A 811 34.07 32.07 -18.17
C PRO A 811 34.12 31.23 -16.90
N ASP A 812 35.25 31.28 -16.19
CA ASP A 812 35.35 30.62 -14.88
C ASP A 812 34.39 31.23 -13.87
N MET A 813 34.04 30.44 -12.85
CA MET A 813 33.16 30.88 -11.78
C MET A 813 33.90 31.91 -10.90
N ASP A 814 33.23 33.02 -10.65
CA ASP A 814 33.64 34.08 -9.75
C ASP A 814 34.05 33.57 -8.34
N VAL A 815 35.01 34.27 -7.71
CA VAL A 815 35.65 33.84 -6.47
C VAL A 815 34.70 33.93 -5.28
N ASP A 816 33.94 35.02 -5.16
CA ASP A 816 32.97 35.20 -4.08
C ASP A 816 31.83 34.18 -4.20
N SER A 817 31.40 33.91 -5.43
CA SER A 817 30.44 32.85 -5.76
C SER A 817 30.94 31.46 -5.40
N ARG A 818 32.24 31.16 -5.62
CA ARG A 818 32.86 29.89 -5.20
C ARG A 818 32.94 29.79 -3.67
N SER A 819 33.31 30.87 -2.99
CA SER A 819 33.41 30.93 -1.53
C SER A 819 32.04 30.69 -0.87
N PHE A 820 31.00 31.40 -1.32
CA PHE A 820 29.62 31.20 -0.86
C PHE A 820 29.13 29.76 -1.00
N LEU A 821 29.40 29.11 -2.16
CA LEU A 821 28.98 27.73 -2.39
C LEU A 821 29.79 26.71 -1.59
N ARG A 822 31.07 26.98 -1.30
CA ARG A 822 31.88 26.13 -0.42
C ARG A 822 31.25 26.06 0.98
N GLU A 823 30.89 27.19 1.56
CA GLU A 823 30.24 27.21 2.88
C GLU A 823 28.83 26.58 2.81
N HIS A 824 28.03 26.92 1.79
CA HIS A 824 26.68 26.34 1.60
C HIS A 824 26.67 24.80 1.53
N TYR A 825 27.68 24.19 0.90
CA TYR A 825 27.77 22.73 0.78
C TYR A 825 28.64 22.05 1.84
N ARG A 826 29.21 22.78 2.82
CA ARG A 826 30.15 22.24 3.81
C ARG A 826 29.57 21.06 4.60
N ASP A 827 28.38 21.23 5.16
CA ASP A 827 27.68 20.18 5.91
C ASP A 827 27.23 19.04 4.98
N HIS A 828 26.71 19.36 3.79
CA HIS A 828 26.29 18.36 2.80
C HIS A 828 27.45 17.48 2.31
N ASN A 829 28.64 18.05 2.13
CA ASN A 829 29.87 17.34 1.77
C ASN A 829 30.38 16.47 2.95
N THR A 830 30.24 16.97 4.17
CA THR A 830 30.58 16.24 5.40
C THR A 830 29.68 15.00 5.56
N GLU A 831 28.37 15.14 5.44
CA GLU A 831 27.43 14.01 5.45
C GLU A 831 27.64 13.05 4.29
N LEU A 832 27.93 13.56 3.08
CA LEU A 832 28.29 12.72 1.94
C LEU A 832 29.53 11.86 2.23
N SER A 833 30.56 12.42 2.89
CA SER A 833 31.76 11.67 3.24
C SER A 833 31.48 10.50 4.19
N LYS A 834 30.64 10.74 5.22
CA LYS A 834 30.19 9.71 6.17
C LYS A 834 29.37 8.63 5.47
N LEU A 835 28.48 9.02 4.56
CA LEU A 835 27.62 8.13 3.80
C LEU A 835 28.42 7.24 2.84
N LEU A 836 29.37 7.80 2.10
CA LEU A 836 30.25 7.04 1.20
C LEU A 836 31.14 6.07 1.98
N TYR A 837 31.64 6.46 3.15
CA TYR A 837 32.39 5.56 4.04
C TYR A 837 31.51 4.40 4.52
N LYS A 838 30.25 4.67 4.94
CA LYS A 838 29.26 3.63 5.30
C LYS A 838 28.91 2.69 4.15
N MET A 839 28.98 3.16 2.90
CA MET A 839 28.79 2.34 1.69
C MET A 839 30.05 1.58 1.25
N SER A 840 31.19 1.73 1.94
CA SER A 840 32.51 1.24 1.51
C SER A 840 32.93 1.75 0.11
N GLN A 841 32.50 2.96 -0.26
CA GLN A 841 32.85 3.61 -1.52
C GLN A 841 34.04 4.57 -1.34
N PRO A 842 34.99 4.63 -2.28
CA PRO A 842 36.11 5.56 -2.20
C PRO A 842 35.63 7.02 -2.37
N LEU A 843 36.11 7.91 -1.50
CA LEU A 843 35.84 9.35 -1.61
C LEU A 843 36.38 9.90 -2.95
N PRO A 844 35.58 10.64 -3.74
CA PRO A 844 36.03 11.38 -4.92
C PRO A 844 37.19 12.33 -4.62
N SER A 845 38.06 12.56 -5.60
CA SER A 845 39.20 13.49 -5.53
C SER A 845 38.78 14.88 -5.05
N TRP A 846 37.82 15.51 -5.75
CA TRP A 846 37.28 16.83 -5.42
C TRP A 846 36.71 16.91 -3.99
N LEU A 847 36.15 15.82 -3.46
CA LEU A 847 35.58 15.80 -2.11
C LEU A 847 36.67 15.75 -1.04
N ARG A 848 37.77 15.03 -1.29
CA ARG A 848 38.95 15.05 -0.41
C ARG A 848 39.56 16.45 -0.34
N GLU A 849 39.70 17.10 -1.50
CA GLU A 849 40.20 18.47 -1.59
C GLU A 849 39.34 19.46 -0.81
N GLU A 850 38.01 19.48 -1.02
CA GLU A 850 37.09 20.38 -0.30
C GLU A 850 37.09 20.12 1.22
N LEU A 851 37.16 18.86 1.67
CA LEU A 851 37.23 18.53 3.10
C LEU A 851 38.57 18.89 3.76
N LEU A 852 39.68 18.87 3.01
CA LEU A 852 40.99 19.32 3.49
C LEU A 852 41.03 20.84 3.69
N HIS A 853 40.37 21.61 2.80
CA HIS A 853 40.25 23.07 2.93
C HIS A 853 39.16 23.51 3.93
N SER A 854 38.44 22.55 4.53
CA SER A 854 37.38 22.80 5.53
C SER A 854 37.84 22.58 6.98
N ARG A 855 39.12 22.22 7.18
CA ARG A 855 39.82 22.09 8.46
C ARG A 855 40.74 23.29 8.67
#